data_AF-A0A9D6FKJ5-F1
#
_entry.id   AF-A0A9D6FKJ5-F1
#
_cell.length_a   1.000
_cell.length_b   1.000
_cell.length_c   1.000
_cell.angle_alpha   90.00
_cell.angle_beta   90.00
_cell.angle_gamma   90.00
#
_symmetry.space_group_name_H-M   'P 1'
#
loop_
_entity.id
_entity.type
_entity.pdbx_description
1 polymer ?
#
loop_
_entity_poly.entity_id
_entity_poly.type
_entity_poly.pdbx_seq_one_letter_code
_entity_poly.pdbx_strand_id
1 'polypeptide(L)'
;MAGGDTLILMDGTYRQSIGSYFSSQPYSSFSPPNGSQTAYTIVRAERDGGAILERTSIYLGGPVDGEARGSSYVQIEGLTLRRSNIRIRHSDHVKIMRTGVKNGVSIDSRYGEVVSINEGSHHVLLEDVWVAGTMVYGVIVFESSNVILRRVVVRFDGNIEREPKSGVCFYGAVDDITASHDSLAQNVIAVDFNPGRGLGAGMQNVHAAKNIRYMGSIALNIPSNGFLINEDWPAGGNEVINSVVWDVREAGIVMRDGDAGQATRIDQVTVGRTDQGIAQWSGWKDENTFTSVRNSLFLANTNRNDQVDVADYNWYNPSGHALGTHSRTDTAQLASIVETPDTGTGEAGSKRGASVLKRYGRSGTLWGEPGYDVLTDEDLWPWPHEERIHELFAEPDGFSYPGTDWEGNPYTVVNNPARGFAAPGETLTQYVRGYLTNVIRYDASAGDRDGDGLPDTWEAEAGLNPGDPRDAAADPDGDHLTNLEEYRLGFDPRRRSVLSNLLASWPRAAEGGAVSTTLGDLDGDRDFELLSGFMVEDPGNSRVYAWDHGTGRVEGWPVATSGSILAAPTLADVDSDRAMDVMVGSETNKIYAWNGDGTPRPGWPVVLEEGIGAVTSSIAVDDINRDGALDAVFGTAGDSVCVLTLEGAPLTGWPVKTGGPVVSSPAIADILPATGLELIAGSDDGTLYCWSSSGQELWHFQSGDKVQSSPAVGDLDRDGNEDIAFGSHDGRLYVLESTGALKPGWPRATSGKITSSPALGDLDRDGDLEVVVGSEDAKVYAWHHSGAPVSGWPRTTGGAIEFSSPAIADIDGDGGMEVIVGSSDGKLHAWHHSGRQVDGFPKVLGASVYASPMIADVDQDGDLDIAVGSSSGMVYVWDVLTPFDSRLVEWGMFRLNARHTGWYRRSSESAVVEEKVIGGQGGIVYVESASSVLFGTQVSVPENGLSETTAITVSEAMDPPSLPEGIQPVGPVVDLGPDGTEFNQPAFLKIPYTQTDLDRAGIQDKSLLKVYQYDETVGRWVELAVVENDTVNQVVTVEVGHFSLFSLGAESPKQIAGAQA
;
A
#
# COMPACT_ATOMS: atom_id res chain seq x y z
N MET A 1 7.12 -2.05 44.34
CA MET A 1 5.90 -2.82 44.02
C MET A 1 5.74 -3.94 45.02
N ALA A 2 4.52 -4.19 45.48
CA ALA A 2 4.07 -5.39 46.17
C ALA A 2 3.48 -6.40 45.16
N GLY A 3 3.17 -7.61 45.62
CA GLY A 3 2.53 -8.64 44.79
C GLY A 3 1.11 -8.23 44.39
N GLY A 4 0.78 -8.38 43.10
CA GLY A 4 -0.52 -7.96 42.52
C GLY A 4 -0.56 -6.51 42.03
N ASP A 5 0.53 -5.75 42.20
CA ASP A 5 0.64 -4.39 41.67
C ASP A 5 0.92 -4.40 40.15
N THR A 6 0.55 -3.31 39.49
CA THR A 6 0.95 -3.00 38.10
C THR A 6 2.06 -1.96 38.09
N LEU A 7 3.21 -2.30 37.53
CA LEU A 7 4.28 -1.38 37.17
C LEU A 7 4.13 -0.97 35.70
N ILE A 8 4.01 0.33 35.45
CA ILE A 8 3.99 0.91 34.10
C ILE A 8 5.36 1.54 33.85
N LEU A 9 6.04 1.06 32.82
CA LEU A 9 7.28 1.64 32.32
C LEU A 9 6.94 2.73 31.31
N MET A 10 7.31 3.97 31.62
CA MET A 10 7.17 5.10 30.69
C MET A 10 8.02 4.87 29.44
N ASP A 11 7.64 5.52 28.35
CA ASP A 11 8.39 5.46 27.10
C ASP A 11 9.84 5.91 27.30
N GLY A 12 10.76 5.16 26.70
CA GLY A 12 12.19 5.43 26.76
C GLY A 12 13.04 4.18 26.86
N THR A 13 14.36 4.40 26.81
CA THR A 13 15.36 3.33 26.83
C THR A 13 15.92 3.15 28.23
N TYR A 14 15.73 1.96 28.80
CA TYR A 14 16.23 1.55 30.10
C TYR A 14 17.51 0.72 29.94
N ARG A 15 18.58 1.15 30.60
CA ARG A 15 19.90 0.49 30.59
C ARG A 15 20.39 0.30 32.02
N GLN A 16 20.92 -0.88 32.33
CA GLN A 16 21.55 -1.13 33.64
C GLN A 16 22.86 -0.33 33.79
N SER A 17 23.05 0.31 34.95
CA SER A 17 24.17 1.22 35.21
C SER A 17 25.44 0.56 35.77
N ILE A 18 25.38 -0.71 36.21
CA ILE A 18 26.49 -1.44 36.86
C ILE A 18 26.52 -2.90 36.36
N GLY A 19 27.70 -3.37 35.94
CA GLY A 19 27.95 -4.72 35.44
C GLY A 19 28.07 -4.72 33.92
N SER A 20 29.26 -5.04 33.39
CA SER A 20 29.40 -5.18 31.95
C SER A 20 28.57 -6.38 31.49
N TYR A 21 28.06 -6.30 30.25
CA TYR A 21 27.54 -7.41 29.43
C TYR A 21 28.49 -8.65 29.37
N PHE A 22 29.65 -8.57 30.01
CA PHE A 22 30.85 -9.39 29.86
C PHE A 22 31.48 -9.83 31.20
N SER A 23 30.87 -9.58 32.37
CA SER A 23 31.48 -9.95 33.66
C SER A 23 30.71 -11.06 34.40
N SER A 24 31.46 -12.06 34.86
CA SER A 24 31.06 -13.18 35.72
C SER A 24 30.64 -12.78 37.15
N GLN A 25 30.28 -11.53 37.38
CA GLN A 25 29.79 -11.06 38.68
C GLN A 25 28.34 -11.54 38.90
N PRO A 26 27.99 -12.02 40.10
CA PRO A 26 26.62 -12.44 40.40
C PRO A 26 25.69 -11.23 40.26
N TYR A 27 24.85 -11.26 39.22
CA TYR A 27 23.81 -10.26 39.03
C TYR A 27 22.95 -10.18 40.30
N SER A 28 22.72 -8.98 40.82
CA SER A 28 21.60 -8.76 41.74
C SER A 28 20.32 -8.88 40.92
N SER A 29 19.83 -10.12 40.75
CA SER A 29 18.60 -10.43 40.05
C SER A 29 17.42 -10.10 40.96
N PHE A 30 16.65 -9.07 40.61
CA PHE A 30 15.39 -8.74 41.28
C PHE A 30 14.25 -9.15 40.36
N SER A 31 13.53 -10.21 40.72
CA SER A 31 12.27 -10.55 40.04
C SER A 31 11.12 -9.72 40.64
N PRO A 32 10.07 -9.43 39.85
CA PRO A 32 8.84 -8.87 40.39
C PRO A 32 8.30 -9.75 41.53
N PRO A 33 7.70 -9.16 42.58
CA PRO A 33 7.07 -9.94 43.63
C PRO A 33 5.93 -10.79 43.07
N ASN A 34 5.71 -11.97 43.66
CA ASN A 34 4.65 -12.87 43.24
C ASN A 34 3.28 -12.23 43.38
N GLY A 35 2.44 -12.40 42.35
CA GLY A 35 1.02 -12.08 42.43
C GLY A 35 0.24 -13.20 43.13
N SER A 36 -1.04 -13.29 42.78
CA SER A 36 -1.95 -14.36 43.19
C SER A 36 -2.84 -14.77 42.02
N GLN A 37 -3.56 -15.89 42.18
CA GLN A 37 -4.50 -16.39 41.17
C GLN A 37 -5.55 -15.35 40.73
N THR A 38 -5.91 -14.41 41.61
CA THR A 38 -6.91 -13.37 41.34
C THR A 38 -6.31 -12.01 40.99
N ALA A 39 -5.00 -11.83 41.15
CA ALA A 39 -4.31 -10.56 40.93
C ALA A 39 -2.85 -10.82 40.56
N TYR A 40 -2.56 -10.81 39.26
CA TYR A 40 -1.21 -10.93 38.75
C TYR A 40 -0.40 -9.67 39.09
N THR A 41 0.88 -9.87 39.34
CA THR A 41 1.83 -8.76 39.30
C THR A 41 2.12 -8.43 37.84
N ILE A 42 1.83 -7.21 37.40
CA ILE A 42 1.94 -6.82 35.98
C ILE A 42 3.11 -5.85 35.81
N VAL A 43 3.95 -6.07 34.81
CA VAL A 43 4.93 -5.08 34.32
C VAL A 43 4.62 -4.82 32.85
N ARG A 44 4.28 -3.58 32.49
CA ARG A 44 3.92 -3.25 31.11
C ARG A 44 4.52 -1.93 30.66
N ALA A 45 4.67 -1.76 29.36
CA ALA A 45 4.92 -0.44 28.79
C ALA A 45 3.68 0.46 28.93
N GLU A 46 3.90 1.78 28.96
CA GLU A 46 2.84 2.78 28.87
C GLU A 46 2.20 2.77 27.49
N ARG A 47 3.02 2.81 26.43
CA ARG A 47 2.63 2.40 25.06
C ARG A 47 3.40 1.16 24.66
N ASP A 48 2.69 0.19 24.10
CA ASP A 48 3.28 -1.01 23.51
C ASP A 48 4.44 -0.64 22.56
N GLY A 49 5.63 -1.20 22.82
CA GLY A 49 6.86 -0.91 22.08
C GLY A 49 7.68 0.29 22.58
N GLY A 50 7.06 1.23 23.31
CA GLY A 50 7.67 2.49 23.74
C GLY A 50 8.70 2.33 24.88
N ALA A 51 8.58 1.30 25.72
CA ALA A 51 9.56 0.97 26.74
C ALA A 51 10.61 -0.03 26.21
N ILE A 52 11.83 0.45 25.98
CA ILE A 52 12.93 -0.33 25.41
C ILE A 52 13.91 -0.74 26.52
N LEU A 53 14.04 -2.04 26.78
CA LEU A 53 15.11 -2.57 27.63
C LEU A 53 16.32 -2.90 26.76
N GLU A 54 17.40 -2.14 26.91
CA GLU A 54 18.62 -2.35 26.15
C GLU A 54 19.74 -2.84 27.07
N ARG A 55 20.40 -3.95 26.69
CA ARG A 55 21.46 -4.59 27.49
C ARG A 55 21.01 -4.87 28.93
N THR A 56 19.72 -5.17 29.09
CA THR A 56 19.03 -5.34 30.36
C THR A 56 18.00 -6.46 30.19
N SER A 57 18.21 -7.58 30.88
CA SER A 57 17.42 -8.80 30.67
C SER A 57 16.33 -8.97 31.71
N ILE A 58 15.24 -9.61 31.32
CA ILE A 58 14.18 -10.02 32.24
C ILE A 58 14.56 -11.37 32.82
N TYR A 59 14.63 -11.45 34.15
CA TYR A 59 14.95 -12.68 34.86
C TYR A 59 13.89 -12.95 35.93
N LEU A 60 13.11 -14.01 35.72
CA LEU A 60 12.09 -14.51 36.63
C LEU A 60 12.64 -15.80 37.27
N GLY A 61 13.21 -15.71 38.48
CA GLY A 61 13.93 -16.79 39.19
C GLY A 61 15.24 -16.30 39.86
N GLY A 62 15.99 -17.13 40.60
CA GLY A 62 17.31 -16.82 41.21
C GLY A 62 17.38 -16.86 42.76
N PRO A 63 18.55 -17.10 43.40
CA PRO A 63 18.62 -17.70 44.73
C PRO A 63 18.19 -16.74 45.85
N VAL A 64 17.11 -17.09 46.55
CA VAL A 64 16.87 -16.60 47.91
C VAL A 64 17.09 -17.79 48.84
N ASP A 65 18.27 -17.83 49.45
CA ASP A 65 18.60 -18.60 50.65
C ASP A 65 17.96 -20.00 50.80
N GLY A 66 18.35 -20.92 49.92
CA GLY A 66 18.28 -22.36 50.22
C GLY A 66 16.96 -23.08 49.91
N GLU A 67 15.91 -22.39 49.48
CA GLU A 67 14.72 -23.03 48.88
C GLU A 67 14.29 -22.25 47.63
N ALA A 68 14.78 -22.67 46.46
CA ALA A 68 14.55 -22.01 45.19
C ALA A 68 13.09 -22.16 44.72
N ARG A 69 12.26 -21.12 44.93
CA ARG A 69 11.00 -20.95 44.21
C ARG A 69 11.08 -19.67 43.39
N GLY A 70 10.79 -19.76 42.09
CA GLY A 70 10.79 -18.65 41.15
C GLY A 70 9.55 -17.76 41.31
N SER A 71 9.30 -16.92 40.29
CA SER A 71 8.17 -15.99 40.31
C SER A 71 6.86 -16.67 39.96
N SER A 72 5.77 -16.31 40.64
CA SER A 72 4.44 -16.84 40.31
C SER A 72 3.39 -15.75 40.13
N TYR A 73 2.45 -15.98 39.20
CA TYR A 73 1.39 -15.03 38.83
C TYR A 73 1.98 -13.68 38.41
N VAL A 74 2.85 -13.71 37.40
CA VAL A 74 3.52 -12.53 36.82
C VAL A 74 3.16 -12.37 35.36
N GLN A 75 2.88 -11.15 34.94
CA GLN A 75 2.54 -10.80 33.56
C GLN A 75 3.43 -9.66 33.06
N ILE A 76 4.05 -9.86 31.90
CA ILE A 76 4.88 -8.86 31.21
C ILE A 76 4.21 -8.52 29.89
N GLU A 77 4.06 -7.22 29.58
CA GLU A 77 3.39 -6.80 28.36
C GLU A 77 4.04 -5.63 27.63
N GLY A 78 3.98 -5.65 26.29
CA GLY A 78 4.21 -4.45 25.48
C GLY A 78 5.66 -3.99 25.44
N LEU A 79 6.63 -4.79 25.90
CA LEU A 79 8.03 -4.36 25.99
C LEU A 79 8.80 -4.62 24.68
N THR A 80 9.87 -3.84 24.48
CA THR A 80 10.87 -4.10 23.44
C THR A 80 12.22 -4.37 24.10
N LEU A 81 12.81 -5.54 23.85
CA LEU A 81 14.10 -5.94 24.41
C LEU A 81 15.16 -5.97 23.30
N ARG A 82 16.23 -5.19 23.45
CA ARG A 82 17.36 -5.14 22.51
C ARG A 82 18.64 -5.56 23.21
N ARG A 83 19.40 -6.48 22.60
CA ARG A 83 20.63 -7.04 23.20
C ARG A 83 20.37 -7.55 24.61
N SER A 84 19.24 -8.20 24.78
CA SER A 84 18.66 -8.56 26.07
C SER A 84 17.90 -9.85 25.89
N ASN A 85 17.69 -10.59 26.97
CA ASN A 85 17.02 -11.88 26.91
C ASN A 85 15.95 -11.98 28.02
N ILE A 86 15.03 -12.93 27.87
CA ILE A 86 14.02 -13.27 28.89
C ILE A 86 14.37 -14.66 29.43
N ARG A 87 14.51 -14.79 30.75
CA ARG A 87 14.66 -16.11 31.40
C ARG A 87 13.62 -16.31 32.48
N ILE A 88 12.98 -17.47 32.41
CA ILE A 88 11.96 -17.94 33.33
C ILE A 88 12.47 -19.25 33.91
N ARG A 89 12.68 -19.31 35.23
CA ARG A 89 13.24 -20.46 35.96
C ARG A 89 12.46 -20.69 37.24
N HIS A 90 12.14 -21.95 37.55
CA HIS A 90 11.34 -22.35 38.73
C HIS A 90 10.05 -21.52 38.93
N SER A 91 9.49 -20.98 37.86
CA SER A 91 8.41 -19.98 37.89
C SER A 91 7.10 -20.57 37.39
N ASP A 92 5.96 -20.13 37.91
CA ASP A 92 4.66 -20.76 37.63
C ASP A 92 3.59 -19.71 37.34
N HIS A 93 2.67 -19.95 36.39
CA HIS A 93 1.65 -18.98 36.01
C HIS A 93 2.26 -17.64 35.54
N VAL A 94 3.02 -17.70 34.45
CA VAL A 94 3.69 -16.53 33.86
C VAL A 94 3.10 -16.22 32.48
N LYS A 95 2.84 -14.95 32.20
CA LYS A 95 2.37 -14.47 30.89
C LYS A 95 3.35 -13.46 30.32
N ILE A 96 3.82 -13.66 29.10
CA ILE A 96 4.57 -12.65 28.33
C ILE A 96 3.75 -12.36 27.08
N MET A 97 3.37 -11.10 26.89
CA MET A 97 2.43 -10.70 25.84
C MET A 97 2.94 -9.51 25.03
N ARG A 98 2.69 -9.49 23.71
CA ARG A 98 2.95 -8.33 22.83
C ARG A 98 4.37 -7.77 22.97
N THR A 99 5.36 -8.66 23.04
CA THR A 99 6.74 -8.32 23.44
C THR A 99 7.75 -8.78 22.39
N GLY A 100 8.62 -7.86 21.98
CA GLY A 100 9.67 -8.13 21.00
C GLY A 100 11.05 -8.32 21.64
N VAL A 101 11.84 -9.30 21.20
CA VAL A 101 13.19 -9.55 21.73
C VAL A 101 14.21 -9.72 20.59
N LYS A 102 15.26 -8.90 20.57
CA LYS A 102 16.32 -8.95 19.55
C LYS A 102 17.71 -9.16 20.16
N ASN A 103 18.52 -10.04 19.56
CA ASN A 103 19.96 -10.23 19.84
C ASN A 103 20.30 -10.63 21.29
N GLY A 104 19.67 -11.67 21.86
CA GLY A 104 19.75 -12.01 23.29
C GLY A 104 21.05 -12.61 23.87
N VAL A 105 22.23 -12.46 23.27
CA VAL A 105 23.40 -13.30 23.65
C VAL A 105 24.28 -12.68 24.74
N SER A 106 24.35 -13.29 25.93
CA SER A 106 25.48 -13.12 26.87
C SER A 106 26.65 -14.01 26.42
N ILE A 107 27.88 -13.48 26.37
CA ILE A 107 29.05 -14.23 25.87
C ILE A 107 29.41 -15.49 26.70
N ASP A 108 28.83 -15.64 27.90
CA ASP A 108 29.18 -16.70 28.86
C ASP A 108 28.15 -17.86 28.93
N SER A 109 26.98 -17.72 28.27
CA SER A 109 26.00 -18.80 28.25
C SER A 109 26.34 -19.80 27.15
N ARG A 110 26.75 -21.00 27.55
CA ARG A 110 27.04 -22.15 26.67
C ARG A 110 25.90 -22.52 25.67
N TYR A 111 24.70 -21.93 25.82
CA TYR A 111 23.46 -22.27 25.11
C TYR A 111 22.80 -21.12 24.32
N GLY A 112 23.32 -19.88 24.34
CA GLY A 112 22.85 -18.76 23.49
C GLY A 112 21.33 -18.59 23.30
N GLU A 113 20.57 -18.57 24.40
CA GLU A 113 19.08 -18.55 24.43
C GLU A 113 18.55 -17.11 24.50
N VAL A 114 17.54 -16.76 23.67
CA VAL A 114 16.93 -15.42 23.68
C VAL A 114 15.71 -15.35 24.62
N VAL A 115 14.83 -16.36 24.55
CA VAL A 115 13.73 -16.56 25.51
C VAL A 115 13.82 -17.98 26.05
N SER A 116 14.06 -18.14 27.35
CA SER A 116 14.26 -19.44 27.98
C SER A 116 13.20 -19.71 29.07
N ILE A 117 12.47 -20.81 28.96
CA ILE A 117 11.53 -21.34 29.96
C ILE A 117 12.12 -22.64 30.49
N ASN A 118 12.82 -22.57 31.62
CA ASN A 118 13.72 -23.62 32.08
C ASN A 118 13.40 -24.10 33.50
N GLU A 119 13.98 -25.25 33.87
CA GLU A 119 14.17 -25.70 35.26
C GLU A 119 12.85 -25.75 36.05
N GLY A 120 11.85 -26.51 35.60
CA GLY A 120 10.58 -26.70 36.32
C GLY A 120 9.68 -25.46 36.33
N SER A 121 9.63 -24.73 35.22
CA SER A 121 8.68 -23.63 35.06
C SER A 121 7.38 -24.14 34.43
N HIS A 122 6.24 -23.83 35.02
CA HIS A 122 4.95 -24.40 34.60
C HIS A 122 3.91 -23.32 34.31
N HIS A 123 2.88 -23.66 33.54
CA HIS A 123 1.78 -22.74 33.20
C HIS A 123 2.30 -21.40 32.66
N VAL A 124 3.07 -21.47 31.58
CA VAL A 124 3.65 -20.27 30.93
C VAL A 124 2.96 -20.01 29.60
N LEU A 125 2.55 -18.77 29.37
CA LEU A 125 2.02 -18.31 28.09
C LEU A 125 2.98 -17.28 27.48
N LEU A 126 3.45 -17.55 26.27
CA LEU A 126 3.96 -16.52 25.36
C LEU A 126 2.88 -16.26 24.31
N GLU A 127 2.41 -15.02 24.20
CA GLU A 127 1.38 -14.64 23.22
C GLU A 127 1.77 -13.35 22.48
N ASP A 128 1.74 -13.36 21.16
CA ASP A 128 2.16 -12.21 20.34
C ASP A 128 3.60 -11.79 20.70
N VAL A 129 4.51 -12.75 20.64
CA VAL A 129 5.93 -12.57 20.97
C VAL A 129 6.75 -12.79 19.72
N TRP A 130 7.69 -11.89 19.42
CA TRP A 130 8.56 -12.02 18.25
C TRP A 130 10.04 -11.91 18.63
N VAL A 131 10.85 -12.78 18.03
CA VAL A 131 12.25 -12.98 18.39
C VAL A 131 13.12 -12.94 17.13
N ALA A 132 14.15 -12.09 17.12
CA ALA A 132 15.09 -11.98 16.00
C ALA A 132 16.56 -11.80 16.43
N GLY A 133 17.48 -11.94 15.48
CA GLY A 133 18.90 -11.73 15.67
C GLY A 133 19.74 -13.00 15.65
N THR A 134 20.96 -12.91 16.21
CA THR A 134 21.87 -14.06 16.32
C THR A 134 21.67 -14.80 17.63
N MET A 135 21.51 -16.13 17.58
CA MET A 135 21.18 -16.99 18.74
C MET A 135 21.53 -18.48 18.50
N VAL A 136 21.40 -19.37 19.49
CA VAL A 136 21.29 -20.84 19.28
C VAL A 136 19.82 -21.20 19.27
N TYR A 137 19.10 -20.71 20.29
CA TYR A 137 17.67 -20.95 20.49
C TYR A 137 16.94 -19.62 20.60
N GLY A 138 15.95 -19.40 19.73
CA GLY A 138 15.06 -18.24 19.84
C GLY A 138 14.17 -18.36 21.06
N VAL A 139 13.38 -19.43 21.09
CA VAL A 139 12.61 -19.84 22.25
C VAL A 139 13.01 -21.26 22.64
N ILE A 140 13.41 -21.46 23.89
CA ILE A 140 13.65 -22.80 24.44
C ILE A 140 12.72 -23.07 25.63
N VAL A 141 12.15 -24.27 25.64
CA VAL A 141 11.39 -24.84 26.75
C VAL A 141 12.15 -26.06 27.25
N PHE A 142 12.84 -25.91 28.38
CA PHE A 142 13.65 -26.95 29.00
C PHE A 142 13.03 -27.40 30.32
N GLU A 143 12.81 -28.71 30.48
CA GLU A 143 12.26 -29.30 31.73
C GLU A 143 11.04 -28.55 32.30
N SER A 144 10.08 -28.23 31.44
CA SER A 144 8.94 -27.35 31.75
C SER A 144 7.68 -27.88 31.07
N SER A 145 6.52 -27.69 31.71
CA SER A 145 5.24 -28.29 31.29
C SER A 145 4.11 -27.26 31.35
N ASN A 146 2.99 -27.54 30.68
CA ASN A 146 1.85 -26.65 30.59
C ASN A 146 2.21 -25.31 29.94
N VAL A 147 3.11 -25.33 28.94
CA VAL A 147 3.58 -24.14 28.23
C VAL A 147 2.79 -23.95 26.95
N ILE A 148 2.34 -22.73 26.69
CA ILE A 148 1.69 -22.35 25.44
C ILE A 148 2.51 -21.26 24.77
N LEU A 149 2.95 -21.53 23.55
CA LEU A 149 3.47 -20.55 22.62
C LEU A 149 2.34 -20.24 21.63
N ARG A 150 1.82 -19.01 21.61
CA ARG A 150 0.70 -18.60 20.75
C ARG A 150 1.09 -17.38 19.92
N ARG A 151 0.93 -17.44 18.60
CA ARG A 151 1.30 -16.32 17.70
C ARG A 151 2.73 -15.83 17.98
N VAL A 152 3.66 -16.78 18.02
CA VAL A 152 5.09 -16.51 18.25
C VAL A 152 5.83 -16.53 16.92
N VAL A 153 6.62 -15.49 16.63
CA VAL A 153 7.38 -15.36 15.38
C VAL A 153 8.87 -15.38 15.68
N VAL A 154 9.65 -16.21 14.98
CA VAL A 154 11.10 -16.30 15.17
C VAL A 154 11.83 -16.17 13.83
N ARG A 155 12.81 -15.26 13.76
CA ARG A 155 13.74 -15.09 12.62
C ARG A 155 15.19 -15.22 13.08
N PHE A 156 16.06 -15.79 12.24
CA PHE A 156 17.42 -16.15 12.63
C PHE A 156 18.48 -15.47 11.73
N ASP A 157 19.08 -14.38 12.22
CA ASP A 157 19.84 -13.44 11.37
C ASP A 157 21.36 -13.74 11.30
N GLY A 158 21.87 -14.64 12.15
CA GLY A 158 23.31 -14.90 12.25
C GLY A 158 23.65 -16.12 13.11
N ASN A 159 24.86 -16.66 12.91
CA ASN A 159 25.29 -17.95 13.42
C ASN A 159 26.21 -17.85 14.64
N ILE A 160 25.97 -18.69 15.64
CA ILE A 160 26.96 -19.21 16.58
C ILE A 160 27.18 -20.69 16.28
N GLU A 161 28.41 -21.14 16.07
CA GLU A 161 28.76 -22.47 15.53
C GLU A 161 28.40 -23.68 16.44
N ARG A 162 27.45 -23.54 17.37
CA ARG A 162 27.02 -24.60 18.29
C ARG A 162 25.71 -25.27 17.85
N GLU A 163 25.62 -26.57 18.02
CA GLU A 163 24.47 -27.42 17.67
C GLU A 163 23.89 -28.10 18.92
N PRO A 164 22.59 -28.47 18.93
CA PRO A 164 21.58 -28.23 17.88
C PRO A 164 21.01 -26.80 17.91
N LYS A 165 20.55 -26.27 16.76
CA LYS A 165 20.03 -24.89 16.62
C LYS A 165 18.55 -24.89 16.31
N SER A 166 17.78 -23.97 16.88
CA SER A 166 16.38 -23.82 16.48
C SER A 166 15.73 -22.48 16.76
N GLY A 167 14.73 -22.15 15.94
CA GLY A 167 13.83 -21.06 16.23
C GLY A 167 13.04 -21.34 17.51
N VAL A 168 12.38 -22.50 17.58
CA VAL A 168 11.64 -22.97 18.76
C VAL A 168 12.05 -24.38 19.14
N CYS A 169 12.56 -24.56 20.35
CA CYS A 169 13.08 -25.83 20.86
C CYS A 169 12.34 -26.29 22.12
N PHE A 170 11.77 -27.49 22.10
CA PHE A 170 11.35 -28.20 23.30
C PHE A 170 12.41 -29.24 23.65
N TYR A 171 12.94 -29.17 24.87
CA TYR A 171 14.14 -29.91 25.26
C TYR A 171 13.90 -30.71 26.53
N GLY A 172 14.01 -32.04 26.41
CA GLY A 172 13.80 -33.00 27.50
C GLY A 172 15.04 -33.36 28.29
N ALA A 173 14.87 -33.72 29.57
CA ALA A 173 15.93 -34.27 30.41
C ALA A 173 16.26 -35.70 30.00
N VAL A 174 17.55 -36.04 29.94
CA VAL A 174 18.02 -37.38 29.57
C VAL A 174 17.81 -38.41 30.69
N ASP A 175 17.85 -37.95 31.95
CA ASP A 175 17.83 -38.82 33.15
C ASP A 175 16.44 -38.93 33.81
N ASP A 176 15.48 -38.11 33.40
CA ASP A 176 14.10 -38.10 33.91
C ASP A 176 13.08 -38.20 32.77
N ILE A 177 12.90 -39.41 32.26
CA ILE A 177 11.88 -39.75 31.25
C ILE A 177 10.44 -39.52 31.75
N THR A 178 10.23 -39.20 33.03
CA THR A 178 8.90 -38.99 33.60
C THR A 178 8.46 -37.53 33.55
N ALA A 179 9.39 -36.57 33.51
CA ALA A 179 9.10 -35.15 33.29
C ALA A 179 8.41 -34.97 31.93
N SER A 180 7.12 -34.65 31.92
CA SER A 180 6.34 -34.41 30.69
C SER A 180 6.48 -33.00 30.18
N HIS A 181 6.58 -32.83 28.86
CA HIS A 181 6.47 -31.53 28.22
C HIS A 181 5.08 -31.39 27.62
N ASP A 182 4.06 -31.31 28.46
CA ASP A 182 2.70 -31.05 27.98
C ASP A 182 2.62 -29.60 27.48
N SER A 183 2.90 -29.36 26.20
CA SER A 183 3.07 -28.00 25.66
C SER A 183 2.47 -27.83 24.27
N LEU A 184 1.99 -26.61 23.97
CA LEU A 184 1.36 -26.27 22.70
C LEU A 184 2.15 -25.16 22.00
N ALA A 185 2.34 -25.33 20.70
CA ALA A 185 2.78 -24.29 19.77
C ALA A 185 1.61 -23.98 18.81
N GLN A 186 0.89 -22.90 19.08
CA GLN A 186 -0.32 -22.47 18.40
C GLN A 186 -0.04 -21.29 17.49
N ASN A 187 -0.21 -21.47 16.18
CA ASN A 187 0.15 -20.47 15.18
C ASN A 187 1.56 -19.92 15.44
N VAL A 188 2.57 -20.78 15.52
CA VAL A 188 3.96 -20.34 15.65
C VAL A 188 4.58 -20.27 14.26
N ILE A 189 5.40 -19.24 14.01
CA ILE A 189 6.07 -19.03 12.73
C ILE A 189 7.59 -19.01 12.96
N ALA A 190 8.31 -19.84 12.19
CA ALA A 190 9.76 -19.76 12.04
C ALA A 190 10.09 -19.38 10.58
N VAL A 191 10.81 -18.27 10.37
CA VAL A 191 11.18 -17.76 9.03
C VAL A 191 12.68 -17.48 8.89
N ASP A 192 13.17 -17.52 7.65
CA ASP A 192 14.51 -17.09 7.23
C ASP A 192 15.64 -17.57 8.13
N PHE A 193 15.86 -18.88 8.15
CA PHE A 193 16.88 -19.44 9.00
C PHE A 193 18.29 -19.24 8.39
N ASN A 194 19.25 -18.75 9.17
CA ASN A 194 20.66 -18.71 8.77
C ASN A 194 21.53 -19.65 9.62
N PRO A 195 21.58 -20.96 9.31
CA PRO A 195 22.22 -21.96 10.17
C PRO A 195 23.74 -21.94 10.12
N GLY A 196 24.38 -21.34 9.11
CA GLY A 196 25.82 -21.52 8.87
C GLY A 196 26.16 -22.99 8.59
N ARG A 197 27.05 -23.60 9.39
CA ARG A 197 27.33 -25.05 9.39
C ARG A 197 26.62 -25.72 10.59
N GLY A 198 26.01 -26.89 10.37
CA GLY A 198 25.49 -27.76 11.45
C GLY A 198 24.02 -28.17 11.36
N LEU A 199 23.60 -29.08 12.26
CA LEU A 199 22.20 -29.50 12.43
C LEU A 199 21.34 -28.38 13.03
N GLY A 200 20.21 -28.08 12.39
CA GLY A 200 19.20 -27.18 12.94
C GLY A 200 17.81 -27.39 12.36
N ALA A 201 16.81 -26.85 13.03
CA ALA A 201 15.44 -26.86 12.52
C ALA A 201 14.67 -25.59 12.89
N GLY A 202 13.70 -25.22 12.07
CA GLY A 202 12.76 -24.14 12.41
C GLY A 202 12.11 -24.38 13.76
N MET A 203 11.62 -25.60 13.96
CA MET A 203 11.07 -26.08 15.24
C MET A 203 11.58 -27.48 15.55
N GLN A 204 11.95 -27.74 16.81
CA GLN A 204 12.52 -29.03 17.20
C GLN A 204 12.12 -29.54 18.58
N ASN A 205 12.07 -30.87 18.69
CA ASN A 205 11.94 -31.62 19.94
C ASN A 205 13.22 -32.43 20.17
N VAL A 206 13.95 -32.10 21.24
CA VAL A 206 15.26 -32.68 21.56
C VAL A 206 15.17 -33.58 22.80
N HIS A 207 15.91 -34.69 22.77
CA HIS A 207 15.94 -35.72 23.83
C HIS A 207 14.52 -36.22 24.21
N ALA A 208 14.18 -36.29 25.50
CA ALA A 208 12.94 -36.90 26.00
C ALA A 208 11.69 -36.00 25.94
N ALA A 209 11.66 -34.99 25.06
CA ALA A 209 10.53 -34.06 24.94
C ALA A 209 9.27 -34.76 24.38
N LYS A 210 8.19 -34.82 25.17
CA LYS A 210 6.97 -35.61 24.89
C LYS A 210 5.69 -34.79 25.08
N ASN A 211 4.61 -35.13 24.36
CA ASN A 211 3.31 -34.42 24.37
C ASN A 211 3.31 -32.98 23.83
N ILE A 212 4.17 -32.70 22.85
CA ILE A 212 4.24 -31.42 22.14
C ILE A 212 3.26 -31.41 20.96
N ARG A 213 2.38 -30.41 20.90
CA ARG A 213 1.48 -30.21 19.75
C ARG A 213 1.79 -28.92 19.02
N TYR A 214 2.18 -29.03 17.75
CA TYR A 214 2.28 -27.92 16.81
C TYR A 214 0.96 -27.80 16.05
N MET A 215 0.27 -26.67 16.19
CA MET A 215 -1.09 -26.45 15.67
C MET A 215 -1.10 -25.15 14.86
N GLY A 216 -1.44 -25.18 13.57
CA GLY A 216 -1.47 -23.96 12.77
C GLY A 216 -0.09 -23.33 12.51
N SER A 217 1.00 -24.08 12.71
CA SER A 217 2.37 -23.54 12.75
C SER A 217 3.04 -23.58 11.37
N ILE A 218 3.99 -22.67 11.12
CA ILE A 218 4.57 -22.43 9.80
C ILE A 218 6.10 -22.38 9.90
N ALA A 219 6.78 -23.09 9.00
CA ALA A 219 8.24 -23.05 8.81
C ALA A 219 8.56 -22.67 7.35
N LEU A 220 9.17 -21.50 7.11
CA LEU A 220 9.45 -20.96 5.76
C LEU A 220 10.91 -20.56 5.57
N ASN A 221 11.43 -20.79 4.37
CA ASN A 221 12.79 -20.40 3.97
C ASN A 221 13.86 -20.88 4.98
N ILE A 222 13.85 -22.17 5.26
CA ILE A 222 14.75 -22.78 6.26
C ILE A 222 15.77 -23.64 5.53
N PRO A 223 17.02 -23.19 5.33
CA PRO A 223 18.06 -23.97 4.66
C PRO A 223 18.61 -25.15 5.50
N SER A 224 17.80 -25.75 6.36
CA SER A 224 18.03 -27.00 7.09
C SER A 224 16.70 -27.74 7.25
N ASN A 225 16.30 -28.24 8.43
CA ASN A 225 15.03 -28.96 8.61
C ASN A 225 13.87 -28.03 9.01
N GLY A 226 12.64 -28.36 8.59
CA GLY A 226 11.44 -27.61 8.97
C GLY A 226 11.05 -27.90 10.42
N PHE A 227 10.42 -29.06 10.62
CA PHE A 227 10.14 -29.64 11.93
C PHE A 227 11.07 -30.84 12.19
N LEU A 228 11.79 -30.86 13.31
CA LEU A 228 12.57 -32.02 13.75
C LEU A 228 11.95 -32.60 15.02
N ILE A 229 11.36 -33.79 14.92
CA ILE A 229 10.57 -34.39 15.98
C ILE A 229 11.29 -35.63 16.50
N ASN A 230 11.52 -35.68 17.81
CA ASN A 230 12.18 -36.77 18.54
C ASN A 230 13.64 -36.96 18.09
N GLU A 231 14.60 -36.29 18.74
CA GLU A 231 16.01 -36.36 18.30
C GLU A 231 16.79 -37.59 18.79
N ASP A 232 16.74 -38.02 20.06
CA ASP A 232 17.74 -39.02 20.54
C ASP A 232 17.25 -40.02 21.60
N TRP A 233 16.07 -39.81 22.21
CA TRP A 233 15.60 -40.59 23.36
C TRP A 233 14.09 -40.85 23.27
N PRO A 234 13.56 -41.89 23.95
CA PRO A 234 12.14 -42.21 23.95
C PRO A 234 11.27 -40.99 24.28
N ALA A 235 10.49 -40.59 23.28
CA ALA A 235 9.63 -39.41 23.28
C ALA A 235 8.34 -39.78 22.53
N GLY A 236 7.18 -39.56 23.16
CA GLY A 236 5.88 -39.97 22.62
C GLY A 236 4.81 -38.88 22.74
N GLY A 237 3.72 -39.04 21.99
CA GLY A 237 2.58 -38.12 22.03
C GLY A 237 2.78 -36.77 21.31
N ASN A 238 3.82 -36.65 20.48
CA ASN A 238 4.09 -35.44 19.71
C ASN A 238 3.21 -35.38 18.44
N GLU A 239 2.65 -34.21 18.14
CA GLU A 239 1.72 -34.01 17.02
C GLU A 239 2.06 -32.75 16.19
N VAL A 240 1.88 -32.84 14.87
CA VAL A 240 1.88 -31.69 13.95
C VAL A 240 0.54 -31.65 13.22
N ILE A 241 -0.20 -30.56 13.44
CA ILE A 241 -1.60 -30.42 13.03
C ILE A 241 -1.78 -29.11 12.29
N ASN A 242 -2.49 -29.13 11.15
CA ASN A 242 -2.87 -27.95 10.39
C ASN A 242 -1.68 -27.00 10.10
N SER A 243 -0.53 -27.54 9.72
CA SER A 243 0.75 -26.79 9.72
C SER A 243 1.43 -26.82 8.35
N VAL A 244 2.30 -25.84 8.10
CA VAL A 244 2.92 -25.62 6.79
C VAL A 244 4.45 -25.65 6.88
N VAL A 245 5.09 -26.29 5.91
CA VAL A 245 6.53 -26.23 5.69
C VAL A 245 6.80 -25.91 4.22
N TRP A 246 7.56 -24.86 3.94
CA TRP A 246 7.84 -24.48 2.55
C TRP A 246 9.24 -23.89 2.35
N ASP A 247 9.87 -24.25 1.23
CA ASP A 247 11.21 -23.82 0.82
C ASP A 247 12.28 -24.14 1.89
N VAL A 248 12.45 -25.43 2.13
CA VAL A 248 13.32 -25.98 3.18
C VAL A 248 14.36 -26.92 2.57
N ARG A 249 15.66 -26.70 2.79
CA ARG A 249 16.70 -27.42 2.03
C ARG A 249 17.02 -28.83 2.49
N GLU A 250 16.57 -29.30 3.66
CA GLU A 250 16.73 -30.70 4.06
C GLU A 250 15.37 -31.42 4.06
N ALA A 251 14.94 -31.99 5.20
CA ALA A 251 13.60 -32.54 5.30
C ALA A 251 12.63 -31.48 5.82
N GLY A 252 11.45 -31.43 5.21
CA GLY A 252 10.36 -30.62 5.74
C GLY A 252 9.95 -31.09 7.13
N ILE A 253 9.84 -32.40 7.33
CA ILE A 253 9.65 -33.02 8.66
C ILE A 253 10.65 -34.16 8.84
N VAL A 254 11.48 -34.07 9.89
CA VAL A 254 12.35 -35.15 10.36
C VAL A 254 11.71 -35.85 11.56
N MET A 255 11.83 -37.17 11.60
CA MET A 255 11.46 -37.98 12.76
C MET A 255 12.58 -38.98 13.10
N ARG A 256 12.88 -39.19 14.39
CA ARG A 256 13.55 -40.42 14.86
C ARG A 256 12.61 -41.24 15.75
N ASP A 257 12.95 -42.51 15.91
CA ASP A 257 12.12 -43.56 16.50
C ASP A 257 11.55 -43.13 17.87
N GLY A 258 10.22 -43.20 18.01
CA GLY A 258 9.49 -42.93 19.25
C GLY A 258 9.34 -44.19 20.12
N ASP A 259 8.77 -44.03 21.31
CA ASP A 259 8.49 -45.13 22.23
C ASP A 259 7.54 -46.20 21.64
N ALA A 260 7.79 -47.48 21.97
CA ALA A 260 6.89 -48.59 21.68
C ALA A 260 5.43 -48.29 22.13
N GLY A 261 4.57 -47.96 21.16
CA GLY A 261 3.14 -47.70 21.38
C GLY A 261 2.70 -46.24 21.41
N GLN A 262 3.59 -45.25 21.18
CA GLN A 262 3.22 -43.83 21.07
C GLN A 262 3.69 -43.24 19.73
N ALA A 263 2.83 -43.37 18.72
CA ALA A 263 3.03 -42.84 17.37
C ALA A 263 3.08 -41.30 17.34
N THR A 264 4.00 -40.72 16.57
CA THR A 264 3.90 -39.32 16.14
C THR A 264 2.69 -39.16 15.20
N ARG A 265 1.88 -38.13 15.43
CA ARG A 265 0.72 -37.83 14.57
C ARG A 265 0.99 -36.64 13.66
N ILE A 266 0.74 -36.81 12.37
CA ILE A 266 0.73 -35.73 11.38
C ILE A 266 -0.67 -35.67 10.76
N ASP A 267 -1.32 -34.50 10.83
CA ASP A 267 -2.68 -34.32 10.35
C ASP A 267 -2.86 -32.93 9.70
N GLN A 268 -3.43 -32.87 8.50
CA GLN A 268 -3.66 -31.59 7.79
C GLN A 268 -2.39 -30.76 7.59
N VAL A 269 -1.29 -31.40 7.19
CA VAL A 269 0.00 -30.70 6.98
C VAL A 269 0.29 -30.53 5.50
N THR A 270 0.86 -29.39 5.12
CA THR A 270 1.37 -29.14 3.77
C THR A 270 2.88 -28.94 3.81
N VAL A 271 3.63 -29.75 3.06
CA VAL A 271 5.10 -29.67 2.94
C VAL A 271 5.49 -29.53 1.47
N GLY A 272 6.31 -28.54 1.12
CA GLY A 272 6.80 -28.43 -0.25
C GLY A 272 8.07 -27.61 -0.46
N ARG A 273 8.63 -27.74 -1.68
CA ARG A 273 9.97 -27.24 -2.06
C ARG A 273 11.03 -27.66 -1.04
N THR A 274 11.13 -28.98 -0.82
CA THR A 274 12.12 -29.57 0.07
C THR A 274 12.92 -30.67 -0.59
N ASP A 275 14.10 -30.99 -0.05
CA ASP A 275 14.96 -32.06 -0.60
C ASP A 275 14.42 -33.45 -0.26
N GLN A 276 13.82 -33.62 0.93
CA GLN A 276 13.41 -34.94 1.44
C GLN A 276 11.95 -35.08 1.87
N GLY A 277 11.12 -34.02 1.82
CA GLY A 277 9.73 -34.06 2.25
C GLY A 277 9.59 -34.48 3.72
N ILE A 278 9.31 -35.75 3.97
CA ILE A 278 9.40 -36.37 5.30
C ILE A 278 10.55 -37.38 5.33
N ALA A 279 11.44 -37.26 6.32
CA ALA A 279 12.57 -38.14 6.53
C ALA A 279 12.50 -38.82 7.90
N GLN A 280 12.61 -40.15 7.92
CA GLN A 280 12.83 -40.91 9.15
C GLN A 280 14.32 -41.27 9.30
N TRP A 281 14.93 -40.87 10.41
CA TRP A 281 16.32 -41.23 10.74
C TRP A 281 16.31 -42.46 11.67
N SER A 282 16.98 -43.53 11.23
CA SER A 282 17.03 -44.80 11.97
C SER A 282 17.94 -44.68 13.21
N GLY A 283 17.36 -44.74 14.40
CA GLY A 283 18.08 -44.78 15.66
C GLY A 283 17.32 -45.68 16.64
N TRP A 284 17.82 -46.91 16.83
CA TRP A 284 17.18 -47.98 17.60
C TRP A 284 15.78 -48.38 17.09
N LYS A 285 15.79 -49.23 16.06
CA LYS A 285 14.59 -49.84 15.46
C LYS A 285 13.84 -50.71 16.48
N ASP A 286 12.87 -50.15 17.20
CA ASP A 286 11.82 -50.95 17.79
C ASP A 286 10.79 -51.26 16.69
N GLU A 287 10.56 -52.54 16.42
CA GLU A 287 9.82 -53.05 15.24
C GLU A 287 8.30 -52.78 15.28
N ASN A 288 7.80 -51.97 16.23
CA ASN A 288 6.37 -51.82 16.54
C ASN A 288 5.87 -50.35 16.60
N THR A 289 6.64 -49.37 16.15
CA THR A 289 6.25 -47.95 16.14
C THR A 289 6.00 -47.44 14.73
N PHE A 290 4.79 -46.94 14.49
CA PHE A 290 4.37 -46.38 13.21
C PHE A 290 3.98 -44.91 13.39
N THR A 291 4.47 -44.02 12.54
CA THR A 291 3.95 -42.65 12.44
C THR A 291 2.63 -42.67 11.69
N SER A 292 1.58 -42.04 12.22
CA SER A 292 0.30 -41.91 11.51
C SER A 292 0.24 -40.57 10.77
N VAL A 293 0.16 -40.62 9.45
CA VAL A 293 0.00 -39.45 8.59
C VAL A 293 -1.37 -39.48 7.93
N ARG A 294 -2.14 -38.39 8.07
CA ARG A 294 -3.50 -38.26 7.55
C ARG A 294 -3.75 -36.87 6.99
N ASN A 295 -4.66 -36.76 6.02
CA ASN A 295 -5.13 -35.49 5.46
C ASN A 295 -4.01 -34.53 5.03
N SER A 296 -2.84 -35.03 4.65
CA SER A 296 -1.63 -34.20 4.47
C SER A 296 -1.09 -34.28 3.04
N LEU A 297 -0.33 -33.26 2.66
CA LEU A 297 0.22 -33.03 1.32
C LEU A 297 1.74 -32.86 1.41
N PHE A 298 2.51 -33.61 0.63
CA PHE A 298 3.97 -33.49 0.60
C PHE A 298 4.51 -33.53 -0.85
N LEU A 299 5.28 -32.50 -1.21
CA LEU A 299 5.92 -32.32 -2.51
C LEU A 299 7.41 -32.71 -2.44
N ALA A 300 7.88 -33.51 -3.41
CA ALA A 300 9.29 -33.92 -3.56
C ALA A 300 9.87 -34.75 -2.39
N ASN A 301 9.14 -35.77 -1.95
CA ASN A 301 9.71 -36.75 -1.03
C ASN A 301 10.62 -37.73 -1.78
N THR A 302 11.91 -37.73 -1.46
CA THR A 302 12.93 -38.53 -2.17
C THR A 302 13.40 -39.76 -1.37
N ASN A 303 13.03 -39.89 -0.09
CA ASN A 303 13.50 -40.97 0.80
C ASN A 303 12.46 -42.08 1.04
N ARG A 304 12.97 -43.30 1.26
CA ARG A 304 12.15 -44.50 1.51
C ARG A 304 11.77 -44.59 3.00
N ASN A 305 10.49 -44.43 3.32
CA ASN A 305 10.00 -44.42 4.71
C ASN A 305 9.24 -45.73 5.04
N ASP A 306 9.96 -46.79 5.37
CA ASP A 306 9.42 -48.16 5.54
C ASP A 306 8.56 -48.36 6.83
N GLN A 307 8.42 -47.36 7.70
CA GLN A 307 7.66 -47.43 8.98
C GLN A 307 6.61 -46.31 9.18
N VAL A 308 6.19 -45.64 8.11
CA VAL A 308 5.07 -44.68 8.16
C VAL A 308 3.77 -45.40 7.82
N ASP A 309 2.81 -45.44 8.76
CA ASP A 309 1.47 -45.99 8.52
C ASP A 309 0.62 -44.94 7.80
N VAL A 310 0.38 -45.19 6.51
CA VAL A 310 -0.25 -44.28 5.56
C VAL A 310 -1.69 -44.71 5.29
N ALA A 311 -2.66 -43.99 5.84
CA ALA A 311 -4.08 -44.27 5.64
C ALA A 311 -4.77 -43.33 4.62
N ASP A 312 -4.40 -42.04 4.54
CA ASP A 312 -4.96 -41.04 3.61
C ASP A 312 -3.96 -39.89 3.36
N TYR A 313 -3.06 -40.06 2.40
CA TYR A 313 -1.93 -39.16 2.11
C TYR A 313 -1.63 -39.14 0.60
N ASN A 314 -1.35 -37.95 0.03
CA ASN A 314 -0.97 -37.76 -1.37
C ASN A 314 0.52 -37.42 -1.50
N TRP A 315 1.20 -38.11 -2.42
CA TRP A 315 2.65 -38.13 -2.59
C TRP A 315 3.06 -37.68 -4.00
N TYR A 316 4.17 -36.94 -4.15
CA TYR A 316 4.87 -36.75 -5.43
C TYR A 316 6.36 -37.17 -5.36
N ASN A 317 6.79 -38.21 -6.11
CA ASN A 317 8.20 -38.67 -6.24
C ASN A 317 8.67 -38.41 -7.68
N PRO A 318 9.79 -37.73 -7.88
CA PRO A 318 10.48 -37.72 -9.18
C PRO A 318 11.19 -39.05 -9.50
N SER A 319 11.55 -39.87 -8.51
CA SER A 319 12.51 -40.99 -8.64
C SER A 319 11.92 -42.41 -8.75
N GLY A 320 10.59 -42.56 -8.81
CA GLY A 320 9.93 -43.80 -9.25
C GLY A 320 9.94 -45.01 -8.28
N HIS A 321 10.32 -44.87 -7.01
CA HIS A 321 10.18 -45.95 -6.02
C HIS A 321 8.84 -45.83 -5.26
N ALA A 322 7.94 -46.79 -5.46
CA ALA A 322 6.61 -46.82 -4.85
C ALA A 322 6.53 -47.77 -3.66
N LEU A 323 6.14 -47.24 -2.49
CA LEU A 323 5.51 -47.99 -1.39
C LEU A 323 4.45 -47.07 -0.75
N GLY A 324 3.20 -47.24 -1.14
CA GLY A 324 2.02 -46.52 -0.65
C GLY A 324 0.82 -46.81 -1.56
N THR A 325 -0.37 -47.04 -1.01
CA THR A 325 -1.51 -47.72 -1.69
C THR A 325 -2.42 -46.84 -2.56
N HIS A 326 -2.10 -45.57 -2.86
CA HIS A 326 -3.01 -44.73 -3.66
C HIS A 326 -2.30 -43.90 -4.74
N SER A 327 -3.07 -43.64 -5.81
CA SER A 327 -2.64 -43.22 -7.14
C SER A 327 -1.83 -41.93 -7.15
N ARG A 328 -0.82 -41.86 -8.03
CA ARG A 328 -0.28 -40.59 -8.54
C ARG A 328 -1.46 -39.69 -8.88
N THR A 329 -1.59 -38.56 -8.21
CA THR A 329 -2.32 -37.41 -8.74
C THR A 329 -1.33 -36.67 -9.62
N ASP A 330 -1.54 -36.72 -10.93
CA ASP A 330 -0.72 -36.01 -11.94
C ASP A 330 -0.93 -34.48 -11.92
N THR A 331 -1.61 -33.96 -10.90
CA THR A 331 -1.79 -32.52 -10.67
C THR A 331 -0.58 -31.97 -9.90
N ALA A 332 0.23 -31.17 -10.59
CA ALA A 332 1.33 -30.40 -9.99
C ALA A 332 0.82 -29.32 -9.00
N GLN A 333 -0.48 -29.07 -8.97
CA GLN A 333 -1.13 -28.21 -7.99
C GLN A 333 -1.40 -28.89 -6.65
N LEU A 334 -0.57 -28.56 -5.66
CA LEU A 334 -0.93 -28.69 -4.26
C LEU A 334 -1.27 -27.30 -3.70
N ALA A 335 -2.54 -26.94 -3.95
CA ALA A 335 -3.44 -26.17 -3.10
C ALA A 335 -2.94 -24.83 -2.53
N SER A 336 -3.41 -23.75 -3.15
CA SER A 336 -4.12 -22.65 -2.49
C SER A 336 -4.22 -22.76 -0.97
N ILE A 337 -3.44 -21.96 -0.24
CA ILE A 337 -3.82 -21.58 1.13
C ILE A 337 -4.82 -20.43 0.97
N VAL A 338 -6.08 -20.72 0.61
CA VAL A 338 -7.22 -20.67 1.55
C VAL A 338 -8.22 -21.83 1.38
N GLU A 339 -8.25 -22.59 0.29
CA GLU A 339 -9.26 -23.63 0.09
C GLU A 339 -8.66 -24.93 -0.47
N THR A 340 -9.05 -26.05 0.13
CA THR A 340 -8.69 -27.39 -0.33
C THR A 340 -9.32 -27.66 -1.70
N PRO A 341 -8.59 -28.13 -2.73
CA PRO A 341 -9.19 -28.60 -3.97
C PRO A 341 -10.10 -29.81 -3.70
N ASP A 342 -11.36 -29.71 -4.10
CA ASP A 342 -12.45 -30.62 -3.72
C ASP A 342 -12.45 -31.96 -4.51
N THR A 343 -11.33 -32.37 -5.12
CA THR A 343 -11.33 -33.39 -6.19
C THR A 343 -10.54 -34.68 -5.91
N GLY A 344 -10.14 -34.93 -4.65
CA GLY A 344 -9.52 -36.21 -4.25
C GLY A 344 -10.54 -37.32 -3.89
N THR A 345 -10.32 -38.55 -4.35
CA THR A 345 -11.26 -39.69 -4.17
C THR A 345 -11.08 -40.54 -2.90
N GLY A 346 -10.32 -40.09 -1.89
CA GLY A 346 -10.27 -40.70 -0.55
C GLY A 346 -11.06 -39.85 0.47
N GLU A 347 -11.61 -40.48 1.52
CA GLU A 347 -12.62 -39.94 2.46
C GLU A 347 -12.65 -38.41 2.59
N ALA A 348 -13.55 -37.78 1.81
CA ALA A 348 -13.87 -36.35 1.77
C ALA A 348 -12.69 -35.39 1.44
N GLY A 349 -12.58 -35.01 0.17
CA GLY A 349 -11.57 -34.08 -0.37
C GLY A 349 -11.45 -32.70 0.34
N SER A 350 -12.44 -32.28 1.12
CA SER A 350 -12.51 -30.99 1.81
C SER A 350 -11.62 -30.81 3.06
N LYS A 351 -10.77 -31.78 3.40
CA LYS A 351 -9.92 -31.73 4.60
C LYS A 351 -8.42 -31.87 4.35
N ARG A 352 -7.96 -31.86 3.10
CA ARG A 352 -6.57 -32.20 2.72
C ARG A 352 -5.63 -31.00 2.72
N GLY A 353 -4.50 -31.11 3.42
CA GLY A 353 -3.51 -30.05 3.57
C GLY A 353 -3.85 -29.08 4.71
N ALA A 354 -2.99 -28.10 4.92
CA ALA A 354 -3.16 -27.09 5.96
C ALA A 354 -4.04 -25.93 5.50
N SER A 355 -4.96 -25.52 6.37
CA SER A 355 -5.80 -24.31 6.30
C SER A 355 -5.43 -23.40 7.47
N VAL A 356 -4.28 -22.72 7.35
CA VAL A 356 -3.73 -21.82 8.39
C VAL A 356 -4.42 -20.45 8.39
N LEU A 357 -5.75 -20.43 8.41
CA LEU A 357 -6.55 -19.19 8.26
C LEU A 357 -7.05 -18.64 9.59
N LYS A 358 -7.29 -19.53 10.53
CA LYS A 358 -7.93 -19.23 11.80
C LYS A 358 -6.98 -19.47 12.96
N ARG A 359 -7.20 -18.73 14.03
CA ARG A 359 -6.37 -18.77 15.23
C ARG A 359 -6.71 -19.98 16.12
N TYR A 360 -5.69 -20.57 16.72
CA TYR A 360 -5.81 -21.54 17.82
C TYR A 360 -5.67 -20.86 19.20
N GLY A 361 -6.56 -21.23 20.10
CA GLY A 361 -6.60 -20.79 21.49
C GLY A 361 -7.15 -19.37 21.66
N ARG A 362 -7.96 -19.16 22.70
CA ARG A 362 -8.45 -17.83 23.09
C ARG A 362 -7.32 -17.00 23.71
N SER A 363 -7.33 -15.69 23.47
CA SER A 363 -6.29 -14.79 23.97
C SER A 363 -6.17 -14.84 25.49
N GLY A 364 -4.93 -14.85 25.98
CA GLY A 364 -4.60 -14.75 27.40
C GLY A 364 -4.84 -16.02 28.23
N THR A 365 -5.42 -17.08 27.65
CA THR A 365 -5.72 -18.32 28.40
C THR A 365 -4.49 -19.19 28.58
N LEU A 366 -4.25 -19.62 29.82
CA LEU A 366 -3.23 -20.59 30.21
C LEU A 366 -3.71 -22.03 29.98
N TRP A 367 -2.77 -22.97 30.08
CA TRP A 367 -3.06 -24.39 29.97
C TRP A 367 -4.18 -24.84 30.91
N GLY A 368 -5.18 -25.52 30.35
CA GLY A 368 -6.34 -26.03 31.08
C GLY A 368 -7.47 -25.01 31.30
N GLU A 369 -7.28 -23.74 30.95
CA GLU A 369 -8.35 -22.73 31.00
C GLU A 369 -9.31 -22.88 29.81
N PRO A 370 -10.62 -22.54 29.95
CA PRO A 370 -11.59 -22.75 28.88
C PRO A 370 -11.21 -22.06 27.56
N GLY A 371 -11.04 -22.87 26.49
CA GLY A 371 -10.71 -22.39 25.16
C GLY A 371 -9.22 -22.24 24.88
N TYR A 372 -8.32 -22.76 25.75
CA TYR A 372 -6.88 -22.67 25.54
C TYR A 372 -6.35 -23.46 24.32
N ASP A 373 -7.05 -24.50 23.87
CA ASP A 373 -6.57 -25.44 22.84
C ASP A 373 -7.56 -25.70 21.68
N VAL A 374 -8.50 -24.77 21.45
CA VAL A 374 -9.51 -24.89 20.37
C VAL A 374 -9.12 -24.07 19.14
N LEU A 375 -9.47 -24.55 17.94
CA LEU A 375 -9.52 -23.67 16.76
C LEU A 375 -10.69 -22.70 16.96
N THR A 376 -10.42 -21.40 16.81
CA THR A 376 -11.41 -20.34 16.99
C THR A 376 -11.94 -19.87 15.64
N ASP A 377 -13.01 -19.08 15.64
CA ASP A 377 -13.50 -18.42 14.42
C ASP A 377 -12.75 -17.10 14.13
N GLU A 378 -11.85 -16.68 15.03
CA GLU A 378 -10.99 -15.50 14.85
C GLU A 378 -10.01 -15.72 13.70
N ASP A 379 -9.92 -14.74 12.82
CA ASP A 379 -8.94 -14.72 11.74
C ASP A 379 -7.52 -14.65 12.28
N LEU A 380 -6.63 -15.40 11.63
CA LEU A 380 -5.20 -15.34 11.90
C LEU A 380 -4.52 -14.20 11.12
N TRP A 381 -5.09 -13.80 9.99
CA TRP A 381 -4.56 -12.82 9.05
C TRP A 381 -5.49 -11.61 8.89
N PRO A 382 -4.95 -10.38 8.71
CA PRO A 382 -3.53 -10.04 8.79
C PRO A 382 -2.97 -10.32 10.19
N TRP A 383 -1.67 -10.64 10.25
CA TRP A 383 -1.05 -11.02 11.51
C TRP A 383 -1.07 -9.83 12.49
N PRO A 384 -1.27 -10.02 13.80
CA PRO A 384 -1.26 -8.91 14.74
C PRO A 384 0.14 -8.31 14.93
N HIS A 385 0.23 -6.98 15.06
CA HIS A 385 1.46 -6.24 15.35
C HIS A 385 2.56 -6.31 14.25
N GLU A 386 2.18 -6.44 12.98
CA GLU A 386 3.16 -6.59 11.88
C GLU A 386 4.16 -5.45 11.80
N GLU A 387 3.73 -4.21 12.05
CA GLU A 387 4.61 -3.04 12.11
C GLU A 387 5.69 -3.20 13.18
N ARG A 388 5.32 -3.58 14.42
CA ARG A 388 6.30 -3.75 15.50
C ARG A 388 7.21 -4.97 15.30
N ILE A 389 6.70 -6.00 14.64
CA ILE A 389 7.50 -7.17 14.23
C ILE A 389 8.52 -6.71 13.18
N HIS A 390 8.05 -6.01 12.15
CA HIS A 390 8.85 -5.45 11.08
C HIS A 390 9.92 -4.52 11.63
N GLU A 391 9.58 -3.50 12.42
CA GLU A 391 10.53 -2.55 13.01
C GLU A 391 11.64 -3.24 13.80
N LEU A 392 11.28 -4.21 14.65
CA LEU A 392 12.27 -4.95 15.42
C LEU A 392 13.19 -5.76 14.50
N PHE A 393 12.63 -6.39 13.47
CA PHE A 393 13.36 -7.26 12.56
C PHE A 393 14.23 -6.44 11.59
N ALA A 394 13.72 -5.34 11.06
CA ALA A 394 14.37 -4.40 10.13
C ALA A 394 15.50 -3.59 10.79
N GLU A 395 15.50 -3.42 12.12
CA GLU A 395 16.49 -2.59 12.81
C GLU A 395 17.94 -2.91 12.33
N PRO A 396 18.67 -1.95 11.73
CA PRO A 396 19.89 -2.19 10.94
C PRO A 396 21.14 -2.43 11.78
N ASP A 397 20.99 -2.87 13.04
CA ASP A 397 22.09 -2.98 13.96
C ASP A 397 23.03 -4.14 13.59
N GLY A 398 24.08 -3.79 12.84
CA GLY A 398 25.25 -4.63 12.58
C GLY A 398 26.00 -4.92 13.87
N PHE A 399 25.46 -5.84 14.67
CA PHE A 399 26.04 -6.29 15.92
C PHE A 399 27.03 -7.42 15.63
N SER A 400 28.29 -7.22 15.99
CA SER A 400 29.30 -8.27 15.95
C SER A 400 30.01 -8.37 17.29
N TYR A 401 30.32 -9.59 17.69
CA TYR A 401 31.07 -9.85 18.92
C TYR A 401 31.97 -11.07 18.79
N PRO A 402 33.10 -11.11 19.50
CA PRO A 402 33.99 -12.25 19.52
C PRO A 402 33.39 -13.39 20.36
N GLY A 403 33.44 -14.61 19.83
CA GLY A 403 33.06 -15.85 20.52
C GLY A 403 34.16 -16.92 20.37
N THR A 404 33.97 -18.07 21.01
CA THR A 404 34.80 -19.27 20.81
C THR A 404 33.94 -20.48 20.45
N ASP A 405 34.33 -21.22 19.41
CA ASP A 405 33.60 -22.40 18.92
C ASP A 405 33.64 -23.56 19.96
N TRP A 406 33.10 -24.73 19.60
CA TRP A 406 33.10 -25.90 20.49
C TRP A 406 34.52 -26.44 20.78
N GLU A 407 35.49 -26.16 19.91
CA GLU A 407 36.89 -26.53 20.04
C GLU A 407 37.72 -25.46 20.77
N GLY A 408 37.11 -24.31 21.09
CA GLY A 408 37.74 -23.18 21.75
C GLY A 408 38.45 -22.21 20.80
N ASN A 409 38.27 -22.34 19.48
CA ASN A 409 38.85 -21.43 18.50
C ASN A 409 38.08 -20.11 18.46
N PRO A 410 38.76 -18.96 18.35
CA PRO A 410 38.10 -17.66 18.26
C PRO A 410 37.34 -17.51 16.93
N TYR A 411 36.08 -17.10 17.01
CA TYR A 411 35.25 -16.74 15.85
C TYR A 411 34.53 -15.40 16.10
N THR A 412 34.07 -14.73 15.04
CA THR A 412 33.28 -13.50 15.15
C THR A 412 31.88 -13.78 14.67
N VAL A 413 30.92 -13.54 15.55
CA VAL A 413 29.52 -13.53 15.18
C VAL A 413 29.24 -12.24 14.42
N VAL A 414 28.64 -12.35 13.24
CA VAL A 414 28.23 -11.19 12.45
C VAL A 414 26.72 -11.28 12.25
N ASN A 415 25.99 -10.34 12.85
CA ASN A 415 24.59 -10.12 12.52
C ASN A 415 24.49 -9.60 11.08
N ASN A 416 23.63 -10.19 10.25
CA ASN A 416 23.32 -9.66 8.93
C ASN A 416 21.91 -9.07 8.92
N PRO A 417 21.74 -7.79 9.27
CA PRO A 417 20.42 -7.17 9.36
C PRO A 417 19.73 -6.99 7.99
N ALA A 418 20.44 -7.21 6.87
CA ALA A 418 19.93 -7.04 5.51
C ALA A 418 19.42 -8.35 4.87
N ARG A 419 19.10 -9.38 5.66
CA ARG A 419 18.71 -10.71 5.17
C ARG A 419 17.33 -11.13 5.67
N GLY A 420 16.51 -11.66 4.76
CA GLY A 420 15.19 -12.25 5.06
C GLY A 420 14.06 -11.22 5.09
N PHE A 421 12.91 -11.65 5.62
CA PHE A 421 11.71 -10.87 5.95
C PHE A 421 12.06 -9.54 6.63
N ALA A 422 11.22 -8.52 6.48
CA ALA A 422 11.40 -7.15 6.97
C ALA A 422 12.24 -6.25 6.04
N ALA A 423 12.12 -6.48 4.73
CA ALA A 423 12.40 -5.45 3.74
C ALA A 423 11.44 -4.24 3.96
N PRO A 424 11.85 -2.99 3.67
CA PRO A 424 10.96 -1.82 3.78
C PRO A 424 9.61 -2.07 3.06
N GLY A 425 8.50 -1.76 3.73
CA GLY A 425 7.14 -1.95 3.20
C GLY A 425 6.58 -3.39 3.21
N GLU A 426 7.36 -4.41 3.61
CA GLU A 426 6.92 -5.81 3.61
C GLU A 426 6.30 -6.25 4.95
N THR A 427 5.01 -6.57 4.98
CA THR A 427 4.34 -7.15 6.17
C THR A 427 4.60 -8.65 6.32
N LEU A 428 4.44 -9.19 7.55
CA LEU A 428 4.58 -10.64 7.78
C LEU A 428 3.56 -11.44 6.97
N THR A 429 2.34 -10.92 6.84
CA THR A 429 1.26 -11.48 6.02
C THR A 429 1.67 -11.54 4.54
N GLN A 430 2.19 -10.44 3.98
CA GLN A 430 2.69 -10.42 2.59
C GLN A 430 3.84 -11.39 2.39
N TYR A 431 4.82 -11.41 3.30
CA TYR A 431 5.98 -12.31 3.22
C TYR A 431 5.55 -13.79 3.23
N VAL A 432 4.71 -14.19 4.18
CA VAL A 432 4.20 -15.57 4.29
C VAL A 432 3.37 -15.94 3.07
N ARG A 433 2.48 -15.04 2.60
CA ARG A 433 1.72 -15.27 1.37
C ARG A 433 2.64 -15.42 0.17
N GLY A 434 3.65 -14.58 0.01
CA GLY A 434 4.60 -14.63 -1.09
C GLY A 434 5.31 -15.98 -1.25
N TYR A 435 5.61 -16.69 -0.16
CA TYR A 435 6.17 -18.05 -0.23
C TYR A 435 5.13 -19.10 -0.65
N LEU A 436 3.89 -18.89 -0.24
CA LEU A 436 2.82 -19.88 -0.33
C LEU A 436 1.94 -19.70 -1.58
N THR A 437 2.01 -18.54 -2.25
CA THR A 437 1.37 -18.25 -3.54
C THR A 437 2.37 -18.33 -4.71
N ASN A 438 3.68 -18.21 -4.47
CA ASN A 438 4.69 -18.41 -5.53
C ASN A 438 5.15 -19.87 -5.65
N VAL A 439 4.40 -20.66 -6.43
CA VAL A 439 4.88 -21.94 -6.95
C VAL A 439 5.24 -21.81 -8.44
N ILE A 440 6.54 -21.68 -8.68
CA ILE A 440 7.30 -22.10 -9.87
C ILE A 440 7.13 -21.26 -11.16
N ARG A 441 8.08 -20.33 -11.37
CA ARG A 441 8.70 -20.16 -12.70
C ARG A 441 9.57 -21.40 -12.98
N TYR A 442 9.12 -22.35 -13.81
CA TYR A 442 10.00 -23.26 -14.54
C TYR A 442 9.33 -23.78 -15.82
N ASP A 443 10.04 -23.51 -16.92
CA ASP A 443 10.15 -24.28 -18.17
C ASP A 443 8.89 -24.48 -19.03
N ALA A 444 8.91 -23.82 -20.20
CA ALA A 444 7.96 -23.94 -21.29
C ALA A 444 8.05 -25.29 -22.03
N SER A 445 7.98 -26.42 -21.32
CA SER A 445 8.02 -27.75 -21.93
C SER A 445 7.20 -28.86 -21.22
N ALA A 446 6.35 -28.53 -20.24
CA ALA A 446 5.27 -29.44 -19.82
C ALA A 446 4.19 -29.47 -20.91
N GLY A 447 3.74 -30.67 -21.28
CA GLY A 447 2.95 -30.92 -22.49
C GLY A 447 1.75 -30.00 -22.65
N ASP A 448 1.59 -29.50 -23.86
CA ASP A 448 0.42 -28.82 -24.41
C ASP A 448 -0.17 -29.84 -25.41
N ARG A 449 -1.14 -30.62 -24.95
CA ARG A 449 -1.62 -31.85 -25.62
C ARG A 449 -2.37 -31.55 -26.90
N ASP A 450 -3.04 -30.41 -26.96
CA ASP A 450 -3.85 -29.99 -28.10
C ASP A 450 -3.25 -28.82 -28.90
N GLY A 451 -2.14 -28.25 -28.41
CA GLY A 451 -1.23 -27.39 -29.15
C GLY A 451 -1.67 -25.92 -29.22
N ASP A 452 -2.44 -25.46 -28.25
CA ASP A 452 -3.05 -24.13 -28.25
C ASP A 452 -2.24 -23.05 -27.50
N GLY A 453 -1.13 -23.47 -26.88
CA GLY A 453 -0.20 -22.61 -26.16
C GLY A 453 -0.47 -22.51 -24.66
N LEU A 454 -1.52 -23.16 -24.15
CA LEU A 454 -1.70 -23.41 -22.73
C LEU A 454 -1.04 -24.75 -22.34
N PRO A 455 -0.33 -24.81 -21.20
CA PRO A 455 0.15 -26.09 -20.70
C PRO A 455 -1.00 -26.93 -20.12
N ASP A 456 -1.00 -28.24 -20.38
CA ASP A 456 -2.00 -29.21 -19.87
C ASP A 456 -2.25 -29.07 -18.37
N THR A 457 -1.17 -28.79 -17.64
CA THR A 457 -1.21 -28.63 -16.19
C THR A 457 -1.94 -27.37 -15.80
N TRP A 458 -1.72 -26.26 -16.52
CA TRP A 458 -2.40 -25.00 -16.21
C TRP A 458 -3.90 -25.05 -16.60
N GLU A 459 -4.25 -25.66 -17.74
CA GLU A 459 -5.65 -25.84 -18.15
C GLU A 459 -6.46 -26.63 -17.13
N ALA A 460 -5.93 -27.76 -16.65
CA ALA A 460 -6.59 -28.58 -15.63
C ALA A 460 -6.86 -27.82 -14.32
N GLU A 461 -6.00 -26.86 -14.02
CA GLU A 461 -5.96 -26.07 -12.81
C GLU A 461 -6.92 -24.86 -12.88
N ALA A 462 -7.00 -24.27 -14.06
CA ALA A 462 -7.98 -23.28 -14.51
C ALA A 462 -9.41 -23.84 -14.65
N GLY A 463 -9.61 -25.17 -14.56
CA GLY A 463 -10.90 -25.81 -14.80
C GLY A 463 -11.26 -25.94 -16.28
N LEU A 464 -10.28 -25.76 -17.15
CA LEU A 464 -10.31 -25.96 -18.60
C LEU A 464 -9.97 -27.41 -18.94
N ASN A 465 -10.09 -27.80 -20.19
CA ASN A 465 -9.94 -29.16 -20.67
C ASN A 465 -8.64 -29.34 -21.48
N PRO A 466 -7.60 -30.00 -20.92
CA PRO A 466 -6.26 -30.23 -21.52
C PRO A 466 -6.22 -31.06 -22.82
N GLY A 467 -7.05 -30.76 -23.78
CA GLY A 467 -7.39 -31.59 -24.93
C GLY A 467 -8.52 -31.01 -25.78
N ASP A 468 -9.08 -29.86 -25.38
CA ASP A 468 -9.93 -29.02 -26.20
C ASP A 468 -9.25 -27.67 -26.53
N PRO A 469 -8.58 -27.54 -27.69
CA PRO A 469 -7.72 -26.40 -28.02
C PRO A 469 -8.48 -25.07 -28.25
N ARG A 470 -9.78 -25.07 -27.96
CA ARG A 470 -10.68 -23.93 -28.09
C ARG A 470 -10.81 -23.19 -26.77
N ASP A 471 -10.50 -23.82 -25.65
CA ASP A 471 -10.62 -23.17 -24.35
C ASP A 471 -9.48 -22.21 -24.07
N ALA A 472 -8.29 -22.34 -24.68
CA ALA A 472 -7.30 -21.25 -24.68
C ALA A 472 -7.84 -19.91 -25.19
N ALA A 473 -8.84 -19.95 -26.08
CA ALA A 473 -9.50 -18.78 -26.65
C ALA A 473 -10.88 -18.50 -25.99
N ALA A 474 -11.26 -19.26 -24.97
CA ALA A 474 -12.47 -19.01 -24.19
C ALA A 474 -12.21 -17.98 -23.08
N ASP A 475 -13.29 -17.34 -22.66
CA ASP A 475 -13.36 -16.31 -21.61
C ASP A 475 -14.52 -16.74 -20.69
N PRO A 476 -14.24 -17.57 -19.65
CA PRO A 476 -15.28 -18.23 -18.87
C PRO A 476 -15.88 -17.36 -17.76
N ASP A 477 -15.13 -16.39 -17.24
CA ASP A 477 -15.54 -15.44 -16.20
C ASP A 477 -15.98 -14.07 -16.74
N GLY A 478 -15.87 -13.89 -18.06
CA GLY A 478 -16.49 -12.80 -18.81
C GLY A 478 -15.75 -11.49 -18.59
N ASP A 479 -14.42 -11.57 -18.54
CA ASP A 479 -13.48 -10.50 -18.23
C ASP A 479 -12.65 -10.07 -19.48
N HIS A 480 -12.95 -10.70 -20.63
CA HIS A 480 -12.41 -10.43 -21.96
C HIS A 480 -10.92 -10.72 -22.15
N LEU A 481 -10.25 -11.32 -21.17
CA LEU A 481 -9.00 -12.02 -21.41
C LEU A 481 -9.30 -13.45 -21.85
N THR A 482 -8.57 -13.91 -22.86
CA THR A 482 -8.57 -15.33 -23.15
C THR A 482 -7.79 -16.06 -22.07
N ASN A 483 -8.17 -17.30 -21.76
CA ASN A 483 -7.43 -18.13 -20.80
C ASN A 483 -5.91 -18.15 -21.08
N LEU A 484 -5.49 -18.09 -22.35
CA LEU A 484 -4.08 -17.98 -22.75
C LEU A 484 -3.40 -16.65 -22.38
N GLU A 485 -4.14 -15.54 -22.42
CA GLU A 485 -3.65 -14.23 -22.00
C GLU A 485 -3.53 -14.15 -20.48
N GLU A 486 -4.51 -14.68 -19.75
CA GLU A 486 -4.48 -14.78 -18.29
C GLU A 486 -3.32 -15.63 -17.80
N TYR A 487 -3.06 -16.76 -18.46
CA TYR A 487 -1.88 -17.58 -18.18
C TYR A 487 -0.57 -16.80 -18.32
N ARG A 488 -0.45 -15.93 -19.33
CA ARG A 488 0.77 -15.13 -19.58
C ARG A 488 0.94 -13.98 -18.59
N LEU A 489 -0.16 -13.45 -18.08
CA LEU A 489 -0.20 -12.33 -17.14
C LEU A 489 -0.18 -12.80 -15.67
N GLY A 490 -0.50 -14.07 -15.43
CA GLY A 490 -0.55 -14.68 -14.10
C GLY A 490 -1.89 -14.52 -13.37
N PHE A 491 -3.00 -14.44 -14.11
CA PHE A 491 -4.38 -14.29 -13.59
C PHE A 491 -5.13 -15.64 -13.52
N ASP A 492 -6.28 -15.65 -12.82
CA ASP A 492 -7.12 -16.85 -12.59
C ASP A 492 -8.37 -16.84 -13.48
N PRO A 493 -8.49 -17.72 -14.49
CA PRO A 493 -9.52 -17.73 -15.56
C PRO A 493 -10.97 -18.03 -15.15
N ARG A 494 -11.24 -17.98 -13.86
CA ARG A 494 -12.57 -18.22 -13.27
C ARG A 494 -12.96 -17.10 -12.31
N ARG A 495 -12.06 -16.16 -12.08
CA ARG A 495 -12.22 -15.05 -11.17
C ARG A 495 -11.89 -13.81 -11.96
N ARG A 496 -12.93 -13.00 -12.20
CA ARG A 496 -12.79 -11.62 -12.64
C ARG A 496 -11.67 -10.95 -11.85
N SER A 497 -10.54 -10.77 -12.50
CA SER A 497 -9.41 -10.09 -11.90
C SER A 497 -9.79 -8.61 -11.76
N VAL A 498 -9.41 -7.87 -10.73
CA VAL A 498 -9.69 -6.40 -10.73
C VAL A 498 -8.75 -5.68 -11.72
N LEU A 499 -7.66 -6.37 -12.11
CA LEU A 499 -6.88 -6.09 -13.33
C LEU A 499 -7.65 -6.41 -14.64
N SER A 500 -8.82 -7.06 -14.58
CA SER A 500 -9.67 -7.35 -15.75
C SER A 500 -10.42 -6.13 -16.27
N ASN A 501 -10.60 -5.12 -15.44
CA ASN A 501 -11.17 -3.87 -15.90
C ASN A 501 -10.09 -2.86 -16.27
N LEU A 502 -8.89 -3.28 -16.69
CA LEU A 502 -8.08 -2.46 -17.58
C LEU A 502 -7.09 -3.21 -18.50
N LEU A 503 -7.30 -4.49 -18.80
CA LEU A 503 -6.52 -5.18 -19.84
C LEU A 503 -7.32 -6.18 -20.69
N ALA A 504 -8.63 -5.99 -20.90
CA ALA A 504 -9.27 -6.56 -22.10
C ALA A 504 -8.68 -5.91 -23.35
N SER A 505 -7.58 -6.46 -23.85
CA SER A 505 -6.89 -6.09 -25.08
C SER A 505 -7.06 -4.61 -25.46
N TRP A 506 -6.31 -3.71 -24.81
CA TRP A 506 -5.93 -2.50 -25.53
C TRP A 506 -5.32 -3.01 -26.84
N PRO A 507 -5.88 -2.67 -28.01
CA PRO A 507 -5.36 -3.22 -29.24
C PRO A 507 -3.91 -2.81 -29.25
N ARG A 508 -3.05 -3.81 -29.39
CA ARG A 508 -1.69 -3.62 -29.85
C ARG A 508 -1.85 -2.85 -31.15
N ALA A 509 -1.78 -1.52 -31.09
CA ALA A 509 -1.66 -0.69 -32.26
C ALA A 509 -0.39 -1.23 -32.89
N ALA A 510 -0.55 -1.97 -33.98
CA ALA A 510 0.48 -2.91 -34.42
C ALA A 510 1.83 -2.19 -34.66
N GLU A 511 1.82 -0.86 -34.79
CA GLU A 511 2.99 -0.01 -35.02
C GLU A 511 2.76 1.42 -34.43
N GLY A 512 2.73 1.61 -33.10
CA GLY A 512 2.89 2.95 -32.48
C GLY A 512 2.57 3.11 -30.98
N GLY A 513 2.86 4.30 -30.40
CA GLY A 513 2.90 4.56 -28.95
C GLY A 513 1.68 5.27 -28.36
N ALA A 514 1.37 5.01 -27.08
CA ALA A 514 0.34 5.71 -26.33
C ALA A 514 0.81 7.12 -25.91
N VAL A 515 -0.04 8.13 -26.03
CA VAL A 515 0.21 9.48 -25.49
C VAL A 515 -0.20 9.58 -24.02
N SER A 516 0.00 10.72 -23.36
CA SER A 516 -0.43 10.91 -21.95
C SER A 516 -1.93 10.68 -21.78
N THR A 517 -2.29 10.08 -20.65
CA THR A 517 -3.66 9.76 -20.25
C THR A 517 -4.34 10.96 -19.59
N THR A 518 -5.67 11.01 -19.68
CA THR A 518 -6.54 11.94 -18.93
C THR A 518 -7.69 11.17 -18.29
N LEU A 519 -8.36 11.75 -17.30
CA LEU A 519 -9.46 11.12 -16.54
C LEU A 519 -10.64 12.08 -16.41
N GLY A 520 -11.87 11.58 -16.58
CA GLY A 520 -13.11 12.32 -16.29
C GLY A 520 -14.36 11.52 -16.59
N ASP A 521 -15.49 11.95 -16.02
CA ASP A 521 -16.83 11.32 -16.14
C ASP A 521 -17.40 11.61 -17.52
N LEU A 522 -17.10 10.71 -18.44
CA LEU A 522 -17.34 10.81 -19.86
C LEU A 522 -18.79 10.50 -20.21
N ASP A 523 -19.45 9.56 -19.53
CA ASP A 523 -20.82 9.17 -19.86
C ASP A 523 -21.91 9.64 -18.87
N GLY A 524 -21.51 10.36 -17.82
CA GLY A 524 -22.38 11.08 -16.90
C GLY A 524 -23.02 10.19 -15.83
N ASP A 525 -22.51 8.97 -15.65
CA ASP A 525 -23.02 8.02 -14.67
C ASP A 525 -22.34 8.14 -13.29
N ARG A 526 -21.31 9.00 -13.21
CA ARG A 526 -20.49 9.32 -12.04
C ARG A 526 -19.39 8.30 -11.72
N ASP A 527 -19.09 7.39 -12.64
CA ASP A 527 -17.76 6.79 -12.74
C ASP A 527 -16.77 7.65 -13.56
N PHE A 528 -15.47 7.35 -13.47
CA PHE A 528 -14.43 8.14 -14.12
C PHE A 528 -13.72 7.33 -15.20
N GLU A 529 -13.70 7.86 -16.43
CA GLU A 529 -13.16 7.13 -17.56
C GLU A 529 -11.72 7.54 -17.83
N LEU A 530 -10.87 6.54 -17.99
CA LEU A 530 -9.49 6.72 -18.43
C LEU A 530 -9.43 6.85 -19.95
N LEU A 531 -8.89 7.96 -20.45
CA LEU A 531 -8.70 8.19 -21.89
C LEU A 531 -7.24 8.26 -22.31
N SER A 532 -6.92 7.69 -23.48
CA SER A 532 -5.62 7.85 -24.15
C SER A 532 -5.74 7.85 -25.66
N GLY A 533 -4.91 8.68 -26.31
CA GLY A 533 -4.67 8.61 -27.75
C GLY A 533 -3.59 7.57 -28.12
N PHE A 534 -3.70 7.04 -29.34
CA PHE A 534 -2.72 6.12 -29.94
C PHE A 534 -2.18 6.70 -31.22
N MET A 535 -0.86 6.91 -31.24
CA MET A 535 -0.13 7.17 -32.46
C MET A 535 0.07 5.86 -33.21
N VAL A 536 -0.20 5.85 -34.52
CA VAL A 536 0.13 4.73 -35.41
C VAL A 536 0.90 5.30 -36.60
N GLU A 537 1.97 4.64 -37.06
CA GLU A 537 2.78 5.10 -38.20
C GLU A 537 1.98 5.26 -39.51
N ASP A 538 0.83 4.58 -39.64
CA ASP A 538 -0.14 4.80 -40.70
C ASP A 538 -1.15 5.90 -40.28
N PRO A 539 -1.11 7.11 -40.88
CA PRO A 539 -1.94 8.26 -40.47
C PRO A 539 -3.45 7.98 -40.49
N GLY A 540 -3.92 6.97 -41.21
CA GLY A 540 -5.33 6.61 -41.30
C GLY A 540 -5.88 5.79 -40.11
N ASN A 541 -5.06 5.48 -39.10
CA ASN A 541 -5.42 4.48 -38.07
C ASN A 541 -5.21 4.94 -36.62
N SER A 542 -4.92 6.21 -36.39
CA SER A 542 -4.85 6.76 -35.03
C SER A 542 -6.23 6.86 -34.39
N ARG A 543 -6.28 6.56 -33.10
CA ARG A 543 -7.53 6.34 -32.36
C ARG A 543 -7.42 6.89 -30.94
N VAL A 544 -8.54 7.37 -30.40
CA VAL A 544 -8.69 7.70 -28.99
C VAL A 544 -9.51 6.60 -28.34
N TYR A 545 -9.03 6.06 -27.24
CA TYR A 545 -9.71 5.04 -26.45
C TYR A 545 -10.19 5.68 -25.15
N ALA A 546 -11.36 5.24 -24.70
CA ALA A 546 -11.91 5.53 -23.38
C ALA A 546 -12.28 4.22 -22.71
N TRP A 547 -12.11 4.16 -21.40
CA TRP A 547 -12.27 2.97 -20.61
C TRP A 547 -12.83 3.33 -19.23
N ASP A 548 -13.89 2.64 -18.82
CA ASP A 548 -14.53 2.70 -17.51
C ASP A 548 -14.18 1.45 -16.69
N HIS A 549 -13.93 1.63 -15.40
CA HIS A 549 -13.65 0.54 -14.46
C HIS A 549 -14.85 -0.38 -14.23
N GLY A 550 -16.11 0.07 -14.33
CA GLY A 550 -17.28 -0.77 -14.07
C GLY A 550 -17.68 -1.69 -15.24
N THR A 551 -17.60 -1.15 -16.45
CA THR A 551 -18.18 -1.68 -17.70
C THR A 551 -17.13 -2.03 -18.74
N GLY A 552 -15.89 -1.61 -18.54
CA GLY A 552 -14.77 -1.83 -19.43
C GLY A 552 -14.69 -0.77 -20.53
N ARG A 553 -14.66 -1.17 -21.81
CA ARG A 553 -14.59 -0.19 -22.89
C ARG A 553 -15.89 0.57 -23.04
N VAL A 554 -15.83 1.90 -22.89
CA VAL A 554 -16.97 2.81 -23.03
C VAL A 554 -17.63 2.63 -24.41
N GLU A 555 -18.96 2.52 -24.43
CA GLU A 555 -19.73 2.39 -25.66
C GLU A 555 -19.46 3.59 -26.60
N GLY A 556 -19.26 3.33 -27.89
CA GLY A 556 -18.93 4.38 -28.88
C GLY A 556 -17.44 4.66 -29.08
N TRP A 557 -16.57 4.22 -28.17
CA TRP A 557 -15.11 4.32 -28.28
C TRP A 557 -14.51 3.03 -28.89
N PRO A 558 -13.31 3.03 -29.51
CA PRO A 558 -12.51 4.18 -29.83
C PRO A 558 -13.03 4.91 -31.06
N VAL A 559 -12.84 6.21 -31.07
CA VAL A 559 -13.07 7.06 -32.23
C VAL A 559 -11.77 7.20 -33.03
N ALA A 560 -11.90 7.26 -34.35
CA ALA A 560 -10.75 7.33 -35.27
C ALA A 560 -10.53 8.75 -35.79
N THR A 561 -9.27 9.13 -35.94
CA THR A 561 -8.84 10.36 -36.63
C THR A 561 -8.29 10.03 -38.01
N SER A 562 -8.21 11.02 -38.90
CA SER A 562 -7.58 10.85 -40.23
C SER A 562 -6.08 11.15 -40.24
N GLY A 563 -5.47 11.36 -39.08
CA GLY A 563 -4.05 11.66 -38.90
C GLY A 563 -3.61 11.45 -37.45
N SER A 564 -2.30 11.36 -37.22
CA SER A 564 -1.72 11.08 -35.90
C SER A 564 -2.16 12.07 -34.83
N ILE A 565 -2.33 11.55 -33.61
CA ILE A 565 -2.65 12.31 -32.41
C ILE A 565 -1.35 12.54 -31.65
N LEU A 566 -0.85 13.77 -31.64
CA LEU A 566 0.47 14.08 -31.10
C LEU A 566 0.47 14.47 -29.61
N ALA A 567 -0.70 14.66 -29.01
CA ALA A 567 -0.84 15.17 -27.66
C ALA A 567 -2.03 14.54 -26.92
N ALA A 568 -2.05 14.71 -25.60
CA ALA A 568 -3.07 14.16 -24.70
C ALA A 568 -4.48 14.66 -25.06
N PRO A 569 -5.51 13.78 -25.05
CA PRO A 569 -6.91 14.17 -25.17
C PRO A 569 -7.33 15.09 -24.02
N THR A 570 -8.18 16.08 -24.30
CA THR A 570 -8.66 17.06 -23.31
C THR A 570 -10.13 16.81 -23.03
N LEU A 571 -10.54 16.95 -21.77
CA LEU A 571 -11.92 16.77 -21.33
C LEU A 571 -12.52 18.09 -20.84
N ALA A 572 -13.75 18.36 -21.27
CA ALA A 572 -14.56 19.46 -20.77
C ALA A 572 -16.04 19.19 -21.06
N ASP A 573 -16.94 19.53 -20.14
CA ASP A 573 -18.39 19.54 -20.40
C ASP A 573 -18.74 20.80 -21.22
N VAL A 574 -18.98 20.62 -22.52
CA VAL A 574 -19.12 21.72 -23.48
C VAL A 574 -20.58 22.12 -23.71
N ASP A 575 -21.53 21.19 -23.61
CA ASP A 575 -22.96 21.49 -23.75
C ASP A 575 -23.75 21.52 -22.44
N SER A 576 -23.05 21.45 -21.31
CA SER A 576 -23.62 21.51 -19.96
C SER A 576 -24.60 20.38 -19.68
N ASP A 577 -24.40 19.22 -20.32
CA ASP A 577 -25.20 18.02 -20.10
C ASP A 577 -24.68 17.16 -18.95
N ARG A 578 -23.55 17.56 -18.35
CA ARG A 578 -22.82 16.94 -17.23
C ARG A 578 -21.98 15.71 -17.62
N ALA A 579 -22.02 15.27 -18.87
CA ALA A 579 -21.06 14.32 -19.41
C ALA A 579 -19.88 15.10 -20.02
N MET A 580 -18.65 14.62 -19.85
CA MET A 580 -17.50 15.28 -20.45
C MET A 580 -17.45 15.05 -21.96
N ASP A 581 -17.06 16.07 -22.72
CA ASP A 581 -16.71 15.94 -24.14
C ASP A 581 -15.19 15.78 -24.31
N VAL A 582 -14.79 15.15 -25.41
CA VAL A 582 -13.39 14.86 -25.71
C VAL A 582 -12.91 15.68 -26.90
N MET A 583 -11.81 16.40 -26.72
CA MET A 583 -11.17 17.17 -27.78
C MET A 583 -9.76 16.69 -28.11
N VAL A 584 -9.46 16.56 -29.41
CA VAL A 584 -8.15 16.12 -29.90
C VAL A 584 -7.74 16.84 -31.18
N GLY A 585 -6.47 17.28 -31.23
CA GLY A 585 -5.82 17.79 -32.43
C GLY A 585 -5.12 16.70 -33.26
N SER A 586 -5.01 16.91 -34.58
CA SER A 586 -4.38 15.95 -35.50
C SER A 586 -3.36 16.60 -36.45
N GLU A 587 -2.40 15.79 -36.91
CA GLU A 587 -1.44 16.13 -37.97
C GLU A 587 -2.08 16.55 -39.30
N THR A 588 -3.36 16.24 -39.52
CA THR A 588 -4.08 16.55 -40.77
C THR A 588 -4.82 17.90 -40.74
N ASN A 589 -4.34 18.86 -39.94
CA ASN A 589 -4.93 20.19 -39.74
C ASN A 589 -6.41 20.12 -39.29
N LYS A 590 -6.73 19.11 -38.50
CA LYS A 590 -8.08 18.88 -38.00
C LYS A 590 -8.11 18.87 -36.49
N ILE A 591 -9.22 19.33 -35.94
CA ILE A 591 -9.56 19.17 -34.54
C ILE A 591 -10.87 18.43 -34.48
N TYR A 592 -10.93 17.49 -33.56
CA TYR A 592 -12.07 16.65 -33.32
C TYR A 592 -12.66 16.98 -31.96
N ALA A 593 -13.99 16.95 -31.89
CA ALA A 593 -14.74 16.98 -30.66
C ALA A 593 -15.81 15.89 -30.72
N TRP A 594 -15.92 15.10 -29.66
CA TRP A 594 -16.92 14.05 -29.51
C TRP A 594 -17.63 14.21 -28.18
N ASN A 595 -18.91 13.88 -28.18
CA ASN A 595 -19.67 13.69 -26.95
C ASN A 595 -19.11 12.49 -26.17
N GLY A 596 -19.50 12.38 -24.91
CA GLY A 596 -19.22 11.25 -24.04
C GLY A 596 -19.42 9.87 -24.67
N ASP A 597 -20.50 9.73 -25.44
CA ASP A 597 -20.89 8.50 -26.14
C ASP A 597 -20.10 8.21 -27.44
N GLY A 598 -19.03 8.98 -27.71
CA GLY A 598 -18.19 8.86 -28.91
C GLY A 598 -18.84 9.39 -30.19
N THR A 599 -20.05 9.95 -30.14
CA THR A 599 -20.66 10.59 -31.31
C THR A 599 -19.98 11.93 -31.62
N PRO A 600 -19.71 12.25 -32.89
CA PRO A 600 -19.07 13.51 -33.24
C PRO A 600 -20.02 14.68 -32.96
N ARG A 601 -19.51 15.69 -32.27
CA ARG A 601 -20.23 16.94 -32.01
C ARG A 601 -20.72 17.58 -33.32
N PRO A 602 -21.91 18.21 -33.34
CA PRO A 602 -22.40 18.91 -34.53
C PRO A 602 -21.38 19.94 -35.02
N GLY A 603 -20.96 19.81 -36.29
CA GLY A 603 -19.95 20.70 -36.89
C GLY A 603 -18.50 20.22 -36.81
N TRP A 604 -18.24 19.10 -36.12
CA TRP A 604 -16.90 18.53 -35.96
C TRP A 604 -16.69 17.27 -36.83
N PRO A 605 -15.46 16.99 -37.29
CA PRO A 605 -14.22 17.73 -37.04
C PRO A 605 -14.14 19.07 -37.78
N VAL A 606 -13.52 20.05 -37.15
CA VAL A 606 -13.18 21.33 -37.75
C VAL A 606 -11.89 21.17 -38.56
N VAL A 607 -11.94 21.58 -39.83
CA VAL A 607 -10.76 21.65 -40.69
C VAL A 607 -10.21 23.08 -40.66
N LEU A 608 -8.97 23.23 -40.22
CA LEU A 608 -8.31 24.53 -40.14
C LEU A 608 -7.96 25.07 -41.53
N GLU A 609 -7.91 26.39 -41.67
CA GLU A 609 -7.59 27.05 -42.94
C GLU A 609 -6.19 26.67 -43.47
N GLU A 610 -6.06 26.70 -44.80
CA GLU A 610 -4.80 26.42 -45.49
C GLU A 610 -3.72 27.44 -45.07
N GLY A 611 -2.76 27.00 -44.25
CA GLY A 611 -1.67 27.84 -43.70
C GLY A 611 -1.60 27.89 -42.17
N ILE A 612 -2.57 27.32 -41.45
CA ILE A 612 -2.52 27.13 -39.99
C ILE A 612 -1.68 25.90 -39.62
N GLY A 613 -1.70 24.85 -40.44
CA GLY A 613 -0.87 23.65 -40.26
C GLY A 613 -1.40 22.68 -39.20
N ALA A 614 -0.60 21.64 -38.92
CA ALA A 614 -0.94 20.56 -38.02
C ALA A 614 -1.12 21.07 -36.59
N VAL A 615 -2.05 20.48 -35.83
CA VAL A 615 -2.16 20.75 -34.39
C VAL A 615 -1.12 19.91 -33.67
N THR A 616 -0.16 20.59 -33.05
CA THR A 616 1.04 19.97 -32.47
C THR A 616 1.06 19.96 -30.96
N SER A 617 0.15 20.69 -30.33
CA SER A 617 0.00 20.76 -28.88
C SER A 617 -1.25 20.04 -28.39
N SER A 618 -1.34 19.80 -27.08
CA SER A 618 -2.64 19.50 -26.48
C SER A 618 -3.52 20.74 -26.54
N ILE A 619 -4.82 20.54 -26.47
CA ILE A 619 -5.82 21.60 -26.46
C ILE A 619 -6.03 22.00 -25.00
N ALA A 620 -6.07 23.29 -24.71
CA ALA A 620 -6.50 23.79 -23.41
C ALA A 620 -7.91 24.38 -23.55
N VAL A 621 -8.78 24.17 -22.55
CA VAL A 621 -10.19 24.59 -22.61
C VAL A 621 -10.57 25.45 -21.41
N ASP A 622 -11.12 26.63 -21.67
CA ASP A 622 -11.72 27.52 -20.66
C ASP A 622 -12.63 28.57 -21.33
N ASP A 623 -13.42 29.31 -20.56
CA ASP A 623 -14.22 30.45 -21.07
C ASP A 623 -13.32 31.69 -21.27
N ILE A 624 -12.61 31.72 -22.41
CA ILE A 624 -11.59 32.73 -22.70
C ILE A 624 -12.22 34.12 -22.86
N ASN A 625 -13.38 34.20 -23.50
CA ASN A 625 -14.02 35.46 -23.84
C ASN A 625 -15.03 35.95 -22.76
N ARG A 626 -15.29 35.13 -21.72
CA ARG A 626 -16.24 35.36 -20.61
C ARG A 626 -17.69 35.52 -21.07
N ASP A 627 -18.10 34.78 -22.10
CA ASP A 627 -19.48 34.73 -22.58
C ASP A 627 -20.31 33.61 -21.96
N GLY A 628 -19.70 32.79 -21.11
CA GLY A 628 -20.31 31.66 -20.42
C GLY A 628 -20.21 30.34 -21.19
N ALA A 629 -19.69 30.34 -22.42
CA ALA A 629 -19.36 29.13 -23.17
C ALA A 629 -17.85 28.87 -23.13
N LEU A 630 -17.46 27.60 -23.16
CA LEU A 630 -16.04 27.23 -23.19
C LEU A 630 -15.45 27.47 -24.59
N ASP A 631 -14.14 27.74 -24.64
CA ASP A 631 -13.34 27.97 -25.83
C ASP A 631 -12.11 27.04 -25.82
N ALA A 632 -11.64 26.64 -27.00
CA ALA A 632 -10.49 25.76 -27.18
C ALA A 632 -9.25 26.53 -27.70
N VAL A 633 -8.13 26.37 -27.00
CA VAL A 633 -6.84 27.01 -27.29
C VAL A 633 -5.79 25.97 -27.69
N PHE A 634 -5.04 26.19 -28.77
CA PHE A 634 -3.99 25.25 -29.20
C PHE A 634 -2.92 25.91 -30.08
N GLY A 635 -1.73 25.30 -30.07
CA GLY A 635 -0.60 25.64 -30.91
C GLY A 635 -0.49 24.77 -32.17
N THR A 636 0.11 25.33 -33.22
CA THR A 636 0.19 24.66 -34.52
C THR A 636 1.59 24.68 -35.15
N ALA A 637 1.84 23.72 -36.05
CA ALA A 637 3.05 23.65 -36.86
C ALA A 637 3.19 24.79 -37.88
N GLY A 638 2.12 25.54 -38.16
CA GLY A 638 2.11 26.70 -39.06
C GLY A 638 2.28 28.03 -38.33
N ASP A 639 3.10 28.04 -37.28
CA ASP A 639 3.50 29.24 -36.53
C ASP A 639 2.32 30.02 -35.93
N SER A 640 1.29 29.32 -35.43
CA SER A 640 0.08 29.97 -34.93
C SER A 640 -0.35 29.44 -33.56
N VAL A 641 -0.90 30.34 -32.75
CA VAL A 641 -1.80 29.98 -31.65
C VAL A 641 -3.21 30.33 -32.08
N CYS A 642 -4.13 29.40 -31.88
CA CYS A 642 -5.52 29.53 -32.30
C CYS A 642 -6.43 29.44 -31.09
N VAL A 643 -7.55 30.18 -31.14
CA VAL A 643 -8.65 30.02 -30.20
C VAL A 643 -9.95 29.88 -30.99
N LEU A 644 -10.68 28.81 -30.72
CA LEU A 644 -11.94 28.49 -31.36
C LEU A 644 -13.04 28.39 -30.30
N THR A 645 -14.19 28.97 -30.61
CA THR A 645 -15.47 28.58 -29.98
C THR A 645 -15.71 27.09 -30.20
N LEU A 646 -16.56 26.50 -29.37
CA LEU A 646 -16.86 25.07 -29.46
C LEU A 646 -17.91 24.71 -30.54
N GLU A 647 -18.40 25.71 -31.27
CA GLU A 647 -19.04 25.58 -32.59
C GLU A 647 -18.02 25.57 -33.74
N GLY A 648 -16.72 25.68 -33.44
CA GLY A 648 -15.63 25.61 -34.41
C GLY A 648 -15.29 26.93 -35.11
N ALA A 649 -15.88 28.06 -34.66
CA ALA A 649 -15.57 29.38 -35.20
C ALA A 649 -14.40 30.03 -34.45
N PRO A 650 -13.46 30.69 -35.13
CA PRO A 650 -12.36 31.40 -34.46
C PRO A 650 -12.86 32.61 -33.68
N LEU A 651 -12.31 32.82 -32.49
CA LEU A 651 -12.58 34.03 -31.72
C LEU A 651 -11.98 35.27 -32.40
N THR A 652 -12.60 36.42 -32.14
CA THR A 652 -12.11 37.69 -32.67
C THR A 652 -10.70 37.96 -32.13
N GLY A 653 -9.75 38.23 -33.04
CA GLY A 653 -8.34 38.44 -32.70
C GLY A 653 -7.48 37.20 -32.87
N TRP A 654 -8.08 36.04 -33.13
CA TRP A 654 -7.40 34.77 -33.35
C TRP A 654 -7.61 34.27 -34.79
N PRO A 655 -6.66 33.49 -35.36
CA PRO A 655 -5.39 33.06 -34.77
C PRO A 655 -4.33 34.18 -34.76
N VAL A 656 -3.38 34.08 -33.84
CA VAL A 656 -2.19 34.94 -33.79
C VAL A 656 -0.96 34.21 -34.33
N LYS A 657 -0.01 34.95 -34.90
CA LYS A 657 1.23 34.39 -35.48
C LYS A 657 2.41 34.54 -34.52
N THR A 658 3.19 33.47 -34.41
CA THR A 658 4.52 33.44 -33.78
C THR A 658 5.61 33.47 -34.86
N GLY A 659 6.88 33.50 -34.46
CA GLY A 659 8.02 33.42 -35.38
C GLY A 659 8.40 32.00 -35.81
N GLY A 660 7.80 30.98 -35.20
CA GLY A 660 8.01 29.57 -35.53
C GLY A 660 6.92 28.65 -34.94
N PRO A 661 7.00 27.33 -35.18
CA PRO A 661 5.99 26.36 -34.75
C PRO A 661 5.67 26.44 -33.26
N VAL A 662 4.41 26.16 -32.88
CA VAL A 662 3.97 26.12 -31.47
C VAL A 662 3.66 24.68 -31.08
N VAL A 663 4.63 24.02 -30.46
CA VAL A 663 4.51 22.63 -29.95
C VAL A 663 4.06 22.63 -28.48
N SER A 664 4.42 23.67 -27.73
CA SER A 664 3.97 23.91 -26.36
C SER A 664 2.44 23.92 -26.28
N SER A 665 1.87 23.19 -25.32
CA SER A 665 0.46 23.34 -24.96
C SER A 665 0.25 24.69 -24.28
N PRO A 666 -0.69 25.53 -24.76
CA PRO A 666 -0.93 26.83 -24.15
C PRO A 666 -1.40 26.73 -22.70
N ALA A 667 -0.97 27.66 -21.85
CA ALA A 667 -1.55 27.89 -20.52
C ALA A 667 -2.60 28.97 -20.55
N ILE A 668 -3.64 28.76 -19.74
CA ILE A 668 -4.75 29.68 -19.54
C ILE A 668 -4.72 30.07 -18.07
N ALA A 669 -4.40 31.32 -17.78
CA ALA A 669 -4.29 31.81 -16.41
C ALA A 669 -4.67 33.28 -16.28
N ASP A 670 -5.22 33.68 -15.14
CA ASP A 670 -5.46 35.09 -14.81
C ASP A 670 -4.20 35.66 -14.13
N ILE A 671 -3.18 35.97 -14.93
CA ILE A 671 -1.92 36.54 -14.41
C ILE A 671 -2.00 38.06 -14.28
N LEU A 672 -2.96 38.68 -14.96
CA LEU A 672 -3.24 40.10 -14.95
C LEU A 672 -4.77 40.33 -14.81
N PRO A 673 -5.31 40.36 -13.56
CA PRO A 673 -6.76 40.46 -13.29
C PRO A 673 -7.53 41.58 -14.00
N ALA A 674 -6.83 42.64 -14.39
CA ALA A 674 -7.42 43.76 -15.12
C ALA A 674 -7.72 43.44 -16.60
N THR A 675 -7.09 42.43 -17.20
CA THR A 675 -7.19 42.09 -18.62
C THR A 675 -7.99 40.81 -18.90
N GLY A 676 -8.23 39.99 -17.88
CA GLY A 676 -9.02 38.77 -17.99
C GLY A 676 -8.14 37.53 -17.97
N LEU A 677 -8.55 36.45 -18.64
CA LEU A 677 -7.67 35.29 -18.83
C LEU A 677 -6.61 35.61 -19.89
N GLU A 678 -5.36 35.26 -19.57
CA GLU A 678 -4.21 35.31 -20.47
C GLU A 678 -3.87 33.93 -21.02
N LEU A 679 -3.34 33.94 -22.25
CA LEU A 679 -2.95 32.76 -22.99
C LEU A 679 -1.44 32.80 -23.20
N ILE A 680 -0.74 31.77 -22.74
CA ILE A 680 0.73 31.73 -22.68
C ILE A 680 1.25 30.50 -23.41
N ALA A 681 2.12 30.68 -24.41
CA ALA A 681 2.66 29.54 -25.17
C ALA A 681 4.10 29.75 -25.64
N GLY A 682 4.85 28.66 -25.67
CA GLY A 682 6.21 28.60 -26.21
C GLY A 682 6.26 28.29 -27.71
N SER A 683 7.22 28.89 -28.40
CA SER A 683 7.47 28.66 -29.82
C SER A 683 8.89 28.13 -30.10
N ASP A 684 9.01 27.40 -31.21
CA ASP A 684 10.27 26.97 -31.81
C ASP A 684 11.17 28.12 -32.28
N ASP A 685 10.69 29.37 -32.27
CA ASP A 685 11.53 30.56 -32.45
C ASP A 685 12.35 30.94 -31.19
N GLY A 686 12.17 30.19 -30.10
CA GLY A 686 12.84 30.43 -28.82
C GLY A 686 12.17 31.49 -27.96
N THR A 687 10.89 31.76 -28.18
CA THR A 687 10.15 32.80 -27.47
C THR A 687 8.96 32.19 -26.72
N LEU A 688 8.76 32.63 -25.48
CA LEU A 688 7.51 32.47 -24.75
C LEU A 688 6.67 33.73 -24.95
N TYR A 689 5.43 33.58 -25.42
CA TYR A 689 4.51 34.68 -25.67
C TYR A 689 3.37 34.67 -24.66
N CYS A 690 2.84 35.86 -24.36
CA CYS A 690 1.62 36.05 -23.58
C CYS A 690 0.65 36.98 -24.31
N TRP A 691 -0.60 36.54 -24.46
CA TRP A 691 -1.67 37.30 -25.08
C TRP A 691 -2.85 37.46 -24.13
N SER A 692 -3.57 38.57 -24.26
CA SER A 692 -4.92 38.70 -23.68
C SER A 692 -5.92 37.79 -24.41
N SER A 693 -7.08 37.57 -23.81
CA SER A 693 -8.23 36.89 -24.44
C SER A 693 -8.62 37.43 -25.83
N SER A 694 -8.35 38.71 -26.10
CA SER A 694 -8.62 39.36 -27.39
C SER A 694 -7.57 39.14 -28.49
N GLY A 695 -6.53 38.34 -28.21
CA GLY A 695 -5.41 38.09 -29.13
C GLY A 695 -4.38 39.23 -29.18
N GLN A 696 -4.53 40.27 -28.34
CA GLN A 696 -3.49 41.29 -28.18
C GLN A 696 -2.31 40.72 -27.39
N GLU A 697 -1.10 40.79 -27.96
CA GLU A 697 0.14 40.47 -27.26
C GLU A 697 0.38 41.46 -26.12
N LEU A 698 0.57 40.92 -24.91
CA LEU A 698 0.85 41.69 -23.71
C LEU A 698 2.37 41.83 -23.52
N TRP A 699 3.08 40.71 -23.63
CA TRP A 699 4.53 40.63 -23.56
C TRP A 699 5.04 39.34 -24.21
N HIS A 700 6.35 39.28 -24.45
CA HIS A 700 7.05 38.07 -24.83
C HIS A 700 8.44 38.02 -24.16
N PHE A 701 9.00 36.82 -24.04
CA PHE A 701 10.32 36.58 -23.47
C PHE A 701 11.15 35.68 -24.39
N GLN A 702 12.36 36.12 -24.73
CA GLN A 702 13.29 35.38 -25.59
C GLN A 702 14.27 34.54 -24.75
N SER A 703 14.19 33.20 -24.89
CA SER A 703 15.20 32.27 -24.38
C SER A 703 16.33 32.04 -25.40
N GLY A 704 17.28 31.15 -25.09
CA GLY A 704 18.43 30.88 -25.95
C GLY A 704 18.18 29.92 -27.12
N ASP A 705 17.09 29.14 -27.09
CA ASP A 705 16.71 28.14 -28.10
C ASP A 705 15.21 27.80 -27.94
N LYS A 706 14.67 26.90 -28.77
CA LYS A 706 13.25 26.52 -28.80
C LYS A 706 12.59 26.37 -27.43
N VAL A 707 11.35 26.84 -27.31
CA VAL A 707 10.49 26.65 -26.13
C VAL A 707 9.42 25.61 -26.48
N GLN A 708 9.73 24.33 -26.23
CA GLN A 708 8.81 23.21 -26.51
C GLN A 708 8.13 22.65 -25.26
N SER A 709 8.63 22.96 -24.06
CA SER A 709 7.94 22.66 -22.81
C SER A 709 6.69 23.52 -22.69
N SER A 710 5.60 22.97 -22.15
CA SER A 710 4.39 23.76 -21.87
C SER A 710 4.59 24.58 -20.59
N PRO A 711 4.22 25.87 -20.54
CA PRO A 711 4.43 26.74 -19.38
C PRO A 711 3.50 26.36 -18.21
N ALA A 712 4.03 26.22 -17.00
CA ALA A 712 3.23 26.07 -15.77
C ALA A 712 3.07 27.44 -15.09
N VAL A 713 1.86 27.74 -14.62
CA VAL A 713 1.54 29.01 -13.95
C VAL A 713 1.10 28.73 -12.52
N GLY A 714 1.55 29.52 -11.56
CA GLY A 714 1.16 29.43 -10.15
C GLY A 714 1.83 30.53 -9.32
N ASP A 715 1.25 30.93 -8.19
CA ASP A 715 1.91 31.80 -7.21
C ASP A 715 3.00 31.01 -6.46
N LEU A 716 4.23 31.04 -6.98
CA LEU A 716 5.34 30.23 -6.47
C LEU A 716 5.87 30.73 -5.12
N ASP A 717 5.76 32.03 -4.83
CA ASP A 717 6.35 32.66 -3.66
C ASP A 717 5.36 33.35 -2.71
N ARG A 718 4.07 33.06 -2.91
CA ARG A 718 2.94 33.54 -2.10
C ARG A 718 2.87 35.06 -2.03
N ASP A 719 3.28 35.74 -3.08
CA ASP A 719 3.22 37.20 -3.14
C ASP A 719 1.85 37.73 -3.63
N GLY A 720 0.95 36.81 -4.01
CA GLY A 720 -0.37 37.09 -4.54
C GLY A 720 -0.39 37.39 -6.03
N ASN A 721 0.74 37.24 -6.73
CA ASN A 721 0.83 37.32 -8.18
C ASN A 721 1.31 35.99 -8.75
N GLU A 722 0.75 35.63 -9.90
CA GLU A 722 1.12 34.42 -10.61
C GLU A 722 2.52 34.52 -11.23
N ASP A 723 3.28 33.43 -11.12
CA ASP A 723 4.58 33.21 -11.76
C ASP A 723 4.46 32.19 -12.89
N ILE A 724 5.36 32.26 -13.86
CA ILE A 724 5.36 31.42 -15.07
C ILE A 724 6.67 30.66 -15.21
N ALA A 725 6.61 29.33 -15.07
CA ALA A 725 7.74 28.42 -15.22
C ALA A 725 7.75 27.72 -16.59
N PHE A 726 8.89 27.70 -17.28
CA PHE A 726 9.04 26.99 -18.56
C PHE A 726 10.50 26.59 -18.86
N GLY A 727 10.67 25.49 -19.58
CA GLY A 727 11.96 24.98 -20.07
C GLY A 727 12.27 25.38 -21.51
N SER A 728 13.55 25.30 -21.87
CA SER A 728 14.02 25.52 -23.24
C SER A 728 15.06 24.50 -23.67
N HIS A 729 15.20 24.33 -24.99
CA HIS A 729 16.28 23.56 -25.61
C HIS A 729 17.68 24.12 -25.37
N ASP A 730 17.81 25.34 -24.84
CA ASP A 730 19.10 25.89 -24.41
C ASP A 730 19.62 25.24 -23.11
N GLY A 731 18.86 24.28 -22.55
CA GLY A 731 19.17 23.57 -21.32
C GLY A 731 18.94 24.41 -20.08
N ARG A 732 17.96 25.33 -20.11
CA ARG A 732 17.60 26.17 -18.98
C ARG A 732 16.12 26.13 -18.68
N LEU A 733 15.84 26.13 -17.38
CA LEU A 733 14.53 26.37 -16.79
C LEU A 733 14.45 27.85 -16.41
N TYR A 734 13.38 28.50 -16.85
CA TYR A 734 13.08 29.91 -16.62
C TYR A 734 11.85 30.02 -15.71
N VAL A 735 11.85 31.03 -14.83
CA VAL A 735 10.66 31.48 -14.11
C VAL A 735 10.54 32.97 -14.31
N LEU A 736 9.36 33.42 -14.74
CA LEU A 736 9.03 34.82 -14.97
C LEU A 736 7.94 35.26 -13.98
N GLU A 737 7.97 36.52 -13.60
CA GLU A 737 6.83 37.19 -12.95
C GLU A 737 5.67 37.34 -13.95
N SER A 738 4.46 37.61 -13.46
CA SER A 738 3.24 37.92 -14.26
C SER A 738 3.44 38.98 -15.36
N THR A 739 4.41 39.89 -15.20
CA THR A 739 4.74 40.92 -16.19
C THR A 739 5.66 40.44 -17.33
N GLY A 740 6.04 39.16 -17.35
CA GLY A 740 7.03 38.59 -18.28
C GLY A 740 8.49 38.93 -17.92
N ALA A 741 8.73 39.50 -16.75
CA ALA A 741 10.08 39.81 -16.27
C ALA A 741 10.71 38.56 -15.67
N LEU A 742 12.01 38.35 -15.91
CA LEU A 742 12.73 37.21 -15.32
C LEU A 742 12.82 37.35 -13.80
N LYS A 743 12.30 36.36 -13.06
CA LYS A 743 12.26 36.36 -11.60
C LYS A 743 13.68 36.28 -11.02
N PRO A 744 14.00 36.99 -9.92
CA PRO A 744 15.32 36.93 -9.31
C PRO A 744 15.75 35.50 -8.96
N GLY A 745 16.99 35.14 -9.29
CA GLY A 745 17.50 33.79 -9.08
C GLY A 745 17.31 32.84 -10.27
N TRP A 746 16.64 33.28 -11.34
CA TRP A 746 16.44 32.51 -12.57
C TRP A 746 17.24 33.11 -13.75
N PRO A 747 17.53 32.33 -14.82
CA PRO A 747 17.21 30.91 -15.02
C PRO A 747 18.15 29.93 -14.29
N ARG A 748 17.77 28.64 -14.25
CA ARG A 748 18.59 27.52 -13.78
C ARG A 748 18.98 26.61 -14.93
N ALA A 749 20.26 26.23 -14.98
CA ALA A 749 20.80 25.41 -16.05
C ALA A 749 20.78 23.92 -15.70
N THR A 750 20.37 23.10 -16.66
CA THR A 750 20.58 21.65 -16.72
C THR A 750 21.72 21.34 -17.69
N SER A 751 22.08 20.06 -17.86
CA SER A 751 23.14 19.65 -18.81
C SER A 751 22.59 19.14 -20.14
N GLY A 752 21.27 19.12 -20.30
CA GLY A 752 20.56 18.65 -21.50
C GLY A 752 19.37 19.56 -21.79
N LYS A 753 18.70 19.36 -22.93
CA LYS A 753 17.50 20.13 -23.28
C LYS A 753 16.39 19.88 -22.26
N ILE A 754 15.47 20.83 -22.16
CA ILE A 754 14.26 20.69 -21.36
C ILE A 754 13.07 20.67 -22.31
N THR A 755 12.58 19.47 -22.60
CA THR A 755 11.36 19.18 -23.38
C THR A 755 10.18 18.81 -22.48
N SER A 756 10.47 18.29 -21.28
CA SER A 756 9.50 18.05 -20.21
C SER A 756 8.86 19.37 -19.78
N SER A 757 7.54 19.36 -19.57
CA SER A 757 6.87 20.52 -18.98
C SER A 757 7.15 20.56 -17.47
N PRO A 758 7.31 21.75 -16.85
CA PRO A 758 7.44 21.84 -15.40
C PRO A 758 6.15 21.44 -14.68
N ALA A 759 6.30 20.90 -13.47
CA ALA A 759 5.23 20.71 -12.50
C ALA A 759 5.50 21.59 -11.26
N LEU A 760 4.45 22.13 -10.67
CA LEU A 760 4.50 22.98 -9.48
C LEU A 760 3.89 22.24 -8.29
N GLY A 761 4.50 22.34 -7.10
CA GLY A 761 3.96 21.73 -5.89
C GLY A 761 4.79 22.07 -4.67
N ASP A 762 4.17 22.01 -3.49
CA ASP A 762 4.86 22.20 -2.20
C ASP A 762 5.56 20.90 -1.79
N LEU A 763 6.79 20.70 -2.27
CA LEU A 763 7.49 19.43 -2.10
C LEU A 763 7.95 19.24 -0.66
N ASP A 764 8.45 20.28 -0.01
CA ASP A 764 9.00 20.18 1.34
C ASP A 764 8.14 20.81 2.45
N ARG A 765 6.93 21.24 2.11
CA ARG A 765 5.89 21.74 3.04
C ARG A 765 6.34 22.98 3.80
N ASP A 766 7.21 23.78 3.20
CA ASP A 766 7.57 25.10 3.73
C ASP A 766 6.55 26.18 3.37
N GLY A 767 5.66 25.86 2.43
CA GLY A 767 4.58 26.71 2.00
C GLY A 767 4.84 27.44 0.70
N ASP A 768 6.04 27.52 0.16
CA ASP A 768 6.20 28.05 -1.19
C ASP A 768 6.01 26.91 -2.20
N LEU A 769 6.03 27.17 -3.51
CA LEU A 769 5.99 26.09 -4.51
C LEU A 769 7.37 25.86 -5.08
N GLU A 770 7.72 24.58 -5.23
CA GLU A 770 8.88 24.15 -5.99
C GLU A 770 8.52 23.92 -7.45
N VAL A 771 9.52 24.11 -8.31
CA VAL A 771 9.44 23.81 -9.74
C VAL A 771 10.22 22.53 -10.04
N VAL A 772 9.51 21.50 -10.50
CA VAL A 772 10.07 20.18 -10.85
C VAL A 772 10.06 19.99 -12.36
N VAL A 773 11.18 19.54 -12.93
CA VAL A 773 11.28 19.30 -14.39
C VAL A 773 12.24 18.18 -14.75
N GLY A 774 11.90 17.41 -15.78
CA GLY A 774 12.80 16.46 -16.43
C GLY A 774 13.75 17.10 -17.45
N SER A 775 14.90 16.49 -17.70
CA SER A 775 15.81 16.91 -18.76
C SER A 775 16.37 15.72 -19.56
N GLU A 776 16.73 15.99 -20.81
CA GLU A 776 17.36 15.00 -21.71
C GLU A 776 18.73 14.52 -21.21
N ASP A 777 19.29 15.12 -20.15
CA ASP A 777 20.52 14.64 -19.48
C ASP A 777 20.28 13.47 -18.51
N ALA A 778 19.12 12.82 -18.60
CA ALA A 778 18.68 11.71 -17.76
C ALA A 778 18.54 12.09 -16.28
N LYS A 779 18.12 13.33 -16.02
CA LYS A 779 17.88 13.81 -14.66
C LYS A 779 16.55 14.52 -14.53
N VAL A 780 16.06 14.48 -13.31
CA VAL A 780 14.93 15.23 -12.82
C VAL A 780 15.47 16.24 -11.80
N TYR A 781 15.07 17.49 -11.94
CA TYR A 781 15.51 18.59 -11.11
C TYR A 781 14.34 19.21 -10.36
N ALA A 782 14.59 19.69 -9.15
CA ALA A 782 13.66 20.46 -8.36
C ALA A 782 14.36 21.68 -7.76
N TRP A 783 13.73 22.86 -7.86
CA TRP A 783 14.20 24.10 -7.27
C TRP A 783 13.06 24.83 -6.58
N HIS A 784 13.35 25.47 -5.45
CA HIS A 784 12.46 26.44 -4.82
C HIS A 784 12.21 27.65 -5.74
N HIS A 785 11.14 28.39 -5.48
CA HIS A 785 10.81 29.66 -6.16
C HIS A 785 11.99 30.65 -6.25
N SER A 786 12.88 30.69 -5.25
CA SER A 786 14.10 31.50 -5.22
C SER A 786 15.23 31.03 -6.17
N GLY A 787 15.04 29.88 -6.80
CA GLY A 787 16.01 29.15 -7.60
C GLY A 787 17.05 28.38 -6.76
N ALA A 788 16.90 28.29 -5.43
CA ALA A 788 17.72 27.37 -4.64
C ALA A 788 17.36 25.90 -4.98
N PRO A 789 18.33 24.98 -5.11
CA PRO A 789 18.00 23.57 -5.36
C PRO A 789 17.34 22.97 -4.11
N VAL A 790 16.29 22.17 -4.32
CA VAL A 790 15.65 21.40 -3.24
C VAL A 790 16.63 20.36 -2.71
N SER A 791 16.61 20.13 -1.40
CA SER A 791 17.53 19.18 -0.76
C SER A 791 17.40 17.78 -1.36
N GLY A 792 18.52 17.22 -1.79
CA GLY A 792 18.57 15.91 -2.43
C GLY A 792 18.40 15.94 -3.95
N TRP A 793 18.02 17.05 -4.57
CA TRP A 793 17.87 17.12 -6.03
C TRP A 793 19.14 17.66 -6.71
N PRO A 794 19.45 17.23 -7.95
CA PRO A 794 18.64 16.40 -8.87
C PRO A 794 18.76 14.87 -8.65
N ARG A 795 17.83 14.13 -9.26
CA ARG A 795 17.83 12.65 -9.32
C ARG A 795 18.10 12.15 -10.73
N THR A 796 18.80 11.02 -10.84
CA THR A 796 19.29 10.46 -12.10
C THR A 796 18.50 9.20 -12.46
N THR A 797 17.99 9.14 -13.69
CA THR A 797 17.39 7.96 -14.31
C THR A 797 18.41 7.20 -15.17
N GLY A 798 18.01 6.08 -15.77
CA GLY A 798 18.84 5.36 -16.74
C GLY A 798 18.81 5.94 -18.15
N GLY A 799 17.91 6.88 -18.45
CA GLY A 799 17.64 7.41 -19.78
C GLY A 799 17.06 8.82 -19.74
N ALA A 800 17.09 9.52 -20.88
CA ALA A 800 16.59 10.89 -21.02
C ALA A 800 15.12 11.04 -20.59
N ILE A 801 14.80 12.16 -19.93
CA ILE A 801 13.43 12.61 -19.68
C ILE A 801 13.09 13.62 -20.78
N GLU A 802 12.39 13.14 -21.81
CA GLU A 802 12.00 13.94 -22.97
C GLU A 802 10.62 14.57 -22.72
N PHE A 803 9.54 13.93 -23.16
CA PHE A 803 8.18 14.51 -23.12
C PHE A 803 7.37 14.20 -21.85
N SER A 804 7.83 13.25 -21.02
CA SER A 804 7.15 12.87 -19.79
C SER A 804 7.32 13.98 -18.76
N SER A 805 6.22 14.68 -18.46
CA SER A 805 6.20 15.74 -17.45
C SER A 805 5.99 15.11 -16.07
N PRO A 806 6.62 15.61 -14.99
CA PRO A 806 6.46 15.04 -13.66
C PRO A 806 5.02 15.17 -13.14
N ALA A 807 4.61 14.22 -12.30
CA ALA A 807 3.46 14.35 -11.39
C ALA A 807 3.94 14.42 -9.94
N ILE A 808 3.18 15.08 -9.07
CA ILE A 808 3.52 15.30 -7.66
C ILE A 808 2.32 14.89 -6.79
N ALA A 809 2.51 13.90 -5.92
CA ALA A 809 1.52 13.47 -4.93
C ALA A 809 2.16 12.65 -3.80
N ASP A 810 1.47 12.52 -2.66
CA ASP A 810 1.77 11.58 -1.59
C ASP A 810 1.28 10.18 -1.99
N ILE A 811 2.16 9.34 -2.52
CA ILE A 811 1.76 8.03 -3.08
C ILE A 811 1.95 6.89 -2.09
N ASP A 812 2.68 7.08 -1.00
CA ASP A 812 2.90 6.04 0.02
C ASP A 812 2.31 6.37 1.40
N GLY A 813 1.57 7.47 1.50
CA GLY A 813 0.76 7.85 2.65
C GLY A 813 1.59 8.29 3.85
N ASP A 814 2.86 8.65 3.63
CA ASP A 814 3.78 9.05 4.70
C ASP A 814 3.69 10.54 5.06
N GLY A 815 2.87 11.30 4.32
CA GLY A 815 2.74 12.74 4.49
C GLY A 815 3.91 13.53 3.89
N GLY A 816 4.75 12.94 3.05
CA GLY A 816 5.66 13.61 2.13
C GLY A 816 5.02 13.74 0.74
N MET A 817 5.61 14.57 -0.13
CA MET A 817 5.24 14.56 -1.55
C MET A 817 6.29 13.80 -2.36
N GLU A 818 5.84 12.94 -3.27
CA GLU A 818 6.69 12.23 -4.21
C GLU A 818 6.61 12.85 -5.59
N VAL A 819 7.70 12.72 -6.35
CA VAL A 819 7.80 13.11 -7.74
C VAL A 819 7.84 11.85 -8.60
N ILE A 820 6.89 11.72 -9.51
CA ILE A 820 6.70 10.56 -10.39
C ILE A 820 6.95 10.99 -11.85
N VAL A 821 7.77 10.25 -12.59
CA VAL A 821 8.07 10.59 -13.99
C VAL A 821 8.49 9.38 -14.84
N GLY A 822 8.08 9.40 -16.10
CA GLY A 822 8.49 8.42 -17.11
C GLY A 822 9.86 8.74 -17.71
N SER A 823 10.57 7.70 -18.15
CA SER A 823 11.90 7.83 -18.73
C SER A 823 12.08 6.94 -19.97
N SER A 824 12.96 7.37 -20.88
CA SER A 824 13.33 6.59 -22.08
C SER A 824 14.12 5.31 -21.77
N ASP A 825 14.51 5.08 -20.50
CA ASP A 825 15.01 3.77 -20.04
C ASP A 825 13.92 2.70 -19.86
N GLY A 826 12.68 3.05 -20.23
CA GLY A 826 11.53 2.16 -20.22
C GLY A 826 10.97 1.89 -18.83
N LYS A 827 11.10 2.89 -17.95
CA LYS A 827 10.67 2.80 -16.56
C LYS A 827 9.88 4.03 -16.13
N LEU A 828 9.00 3.81 -15.16
CA LEU A 828 8.37 4.85 -14.36
C LEU A 828 9.14 4.96 -13.04
N HIS A 829 9.65 6.13 -12.71
CA HIS A 829 10.43 6.38 -11.49
C HIS A 829 9.62 7.22 -10.52
N ALA A 830 9.84 7.02 -9.22
CA ALA A 830 9.28 7.85 -8.15
C ALA A 830 10.32 8.09 -7.06
N TRP A 831 10.39 9.33 -6.55
CA TRP A 831 11.22 9.71 -5.40
C TRP A 831 10.44 10.62 -4.46
N HIS A 832 10.63 10.42 -3.16
CA HIS A 832 10.20 11.38 -2.14
C HIS A 832 10.83 12.75 -2.35
N HIS A 833 10.26 13.79 -1.72
CA HIS A 833 10.80 15.15 -1.71
C HIS A 833 12.28 15.22 -1.28
N SER A 834 12.72 14.37 -0.36
CA SER A 834 14.13 14.22 0.07
C SER A 834 15.05 13.62 -1.02
N GLY A 835 14.44 13.11 -2.08
CA GLY A 835 15.03 12.40 -3.20
C GLY A 835 15.43 10.95 -2.89
N ARG A 836 14.99 10.39 -1.76
CA ARG A 836 14.98 8.93 -1.57
C ARG A 836 14.03 8.31 -2.60
N GLN A 837 14.44 7.22 -3.23
CA GLN A 837 13.56 6.49 -4.15
C GLN A 837 12.42 5.83 -3.37
N VAL A 838 11.20 5.91 -3.90
CA VAL A 838 10.01 5.30 -3.29
C VAL A 838 10.12 3.78 -3.41
N ASP A 839 9.67 3.07 -2.37
CA ASP A 839 9.70 1.61 -2.36
C ASP A 839 8.82 1.04 -3.48
N GLY A 840 9.27 -0.05 -4.12
CA GLY A 840 8.57 -0.63 -5.27
C GLY A 840 8.74 0.12 -6.61
N PHE A 841 9.45 1.26 -6.61
CA PHE A 841 9.91 1.94 -7.83
C PHE A 841 11.39 1.67 -8.11
N PRO A 842 11.86 1.81 -9.36
CA PRO A 842 11.07 2.12 -10.55
C PRO A 842 10.27 0.92 -11.07
N LYS A 843 9.10 1.17 -11.67
CA LYS A 843 8.31 0.17 -12.41
C LYS A 843 8.90 -0.02 -13.80
N VAL A 844 8.97 -1.26 -14.30
CA VAL A 844 9.57 -1.60 -15.60
C VAL A 844 8.48 -1.87 -16.64
N LEU A 845 8.42 -1.06 -17.71
CA LEU A 845 7.35 -1.07 -18.71
C LEU A 845 7.80 -1.65 -20.08
N GLY A 846 9.06 -2.09 -20.18
CA GLY A 846 9.60 -2.79 -21.36
C GLY A 846 9.84 -1.93 -22.62
N ALA A 847 9.35 -0.69 -22.65
CA ALA A 847 9.58 0.29 -23.71
C ALA A 847 9.54 1.72 -23.14
N SER A 848 10.10 2.70 -23.88
CA SER A 848 10.25 4.10 -23.45
C SER A 848 8.93 4.70 -22.97
N VAL A 849 9.00 5.45 -21.86
CA VAL A 849 7.84 6.11 -21.26
C VAL A 849 7.91 7.60 -21.57
N TYR A 850 7.25 8.02 -22.64
CA TYR A 850 7.15 9.43 -23.05
C TYR A 850 5.87 10.12 -22.56
N ALA A 851 4.86 9.35 -22.17
CA ALA A 851 3.65 9.87 -21.54
C ALA A 851 3.94 10.42 -20.15
N SER A 852 3.19 11.43 -19.74
CA SER A 852 3.20 11.91 -18.35
C SER A 852 2.34 10.98 -17.49
N PRO A 853 2.78 10.62 -16.27
CA PRO A 853 1.94 9.85 -15.34
C PRO A 853 0.71 10.67 -14.91
N MET A 854 -0.36 9.95 -14.57
CA MET A 854 -1.58 10.49 -14.01
C MET A 854 -1.89 9.81 -12.68
N ILE A 855 -2.36 10.59 -11.71
CA ILE A 855 -2.65 10.18 -10.34
C ILE A 855 -4.10 10.54 -10.02
N ALA A 856 -4.89 9.54 -9.69
CA ALA A 856 -6.31 9.67 -9.35
C ALA A 856 -6.79 8.36 -8.72
N ASP A 857 -7.97 8.33 -8.13
CA ASP A 857 -8.72 7.10 -7.87
C ASP A 857 -9.45 6.73 -9.18
N VAL A 858 -8.83 5.91 -10.02
CA VAL A 858 -9.32 5.55 -11.37
C VAL A 858 -10.41 4.49 -11.27
N ASP A 859 -10.32 3.60 -10.29
CA ASP A 859 -11.24 2.48 -10.13
C ASP A 859 -12.36 2.70 -9.09
N GLN A 860 -12.31 3.83 -8.38
CA GLN A 860 -13.26 4.28 -7.36
C GLN A 860 -13.35 3.37 -6.13
N ASP A 861 -12.30 2.63 -5.83
CA ASP A 861 -12.25 1.81 -4.63
C ASP A 861 -11.80 2.58 -3.37
N GLY A 862 -11.40 3.84 -3.55
CA GLY A 862 -10.99 4.77 -2.50
C GLY A 862 -9.48 4.79 -2.25
N ASP A 863 -8.68 4.07 -3.03
CA ASP A 863 -7.23 4.16 -3.05
C ASP A 863 -6.68 4.89 -4.30
N LEU A 864 -5.38 5.20 -4.26
CA LEU A 864 -4.72 6.03 -5.25
C LEU A 864 -4.20 5.16 -6.40
N ASP A 865 -4.59 5.46 -7.62
CA ASP A 865 -4.02 4.86 -8.82
C ASP A 865 -2.94 5.71 -9.47
N ILE A 866 -2.03 5.03 -10.16
CA ILE A 866 -1.05 5.65 -11.06
C ILE A 866 -1.22 5.07 -12.46
N ALA A 867 -1.57 5.91 -13.43
CA ALA A 867 -1.72 5.55 -14.84
C ALA A 867 -0.61 6.14 -15.71
N VAL A 868 -0.07 5.39 -16.68
CA VAL A 868 0.90 5.92 -17.65
C VAL A 868 0.93 5.13 -18.96
N GLY A 869 1.03 5.86 -20.08
CA GLY A 869 1.27 5.29 -21.41
C GLY A 869 2.74 4.96 -21.72
N SER A 870 2.96 3.95 -22.55
CA SER A 870 4.28 3.56 -23.06
C SER A 870 4.35 3.58 -24.58
N SER A 871 5.55 3.78 -25.11
CA SER A 871 5.82 3.70 -26.56
C SER A 871 5.58 2.29 -27.14
N SER A 872 5.37 1.27 -26.31
CA SER A 872 4.91 -0.06 -26.76
C SER A 872 3.45 -0.08 -27.21
N GLY A 873 2.71 1.02 -27.04
CA GLY A 873 1.28 1.07 -27.27
C GLY A 873 0.48 0.42 -26.13
N MET A 874 1.01 0.44 -24.91
CA MET A 874 0.33 -0.04 -23.71
C MET A 874 0.11 1.13 -22.76
N VAL A 875 -1.03 1.17 -22.08
CA VAL A 875 -1.23 1.95 -20.86
C VAL A 875 -1.16 1.00 -19.67
N TYR A 876 -0.47 1.43 -18.63
CA TYR A 876 -0.30 0.70 -17.38
C TYR A 876 -0.99 1.49 -16.29
N VAL A 877 -1.76 0.80 -15.44
CA VAL A 877 -2.36 1.37 -14.24
C VAL A 877 -1.91 0.52 -13.06
N TRP A 878 -1.49 1.16 -11.98
CA TRP A 878 -1.18 0.53 -10.72
C TRP A 878 -2.08 1.11 -9.65
N ASP A 879 -2.92 0.27 -9.09
CA ASP A 879 -3.52 0.47 -7.78
C ASP A 879 -2.39 0.58 -6.75
N VAL A 880 -2.44 1.68 -6.00
CA VAL A 880 -1.63 1.95 -4.84
C VAL A 880 -2.59 2.09 -3.66
N LEU A 881 -2.73 1.00 -2.91
CA LEU A 881 -3.43 0.82 -1.61
C LEU A 881 -3.29 1.93 -0.52
N THR A 882 -2.63 3.04 -0.83
CA THR A 882 -2.70 4.31 -0.10
C THR A 882 -4.06 4.95 -0.36
N PRO A 883 -4.84 5.29 0.69
CA PRO A 883 -6.13 5.96 0.50
C PRO A 883 -6.00 7.23 -0.34
N PHE A 884 -6.86 7.37 -1.34
CA PHE A 884 -6.85 8.55 -2.19
C PHE A 884 -7.34 9.78 -1.42
N ASP A 885 -6.52 10.82 -1.42
CA ASP A 885 -6.88 12.14 -0.93
C ASP A 885 -6.42 13.17 -1.97
N SER A 886 -7.37 13.77 -2.68
CA SER A 886 -7.07 14.76 -3.71
C SER A 886 -6.29 15.97 -3.20
N ARG A 887 -6.30 16.24 -1.87
CA ARG A 887 -5.48 17.29 -1.24
C ARG A 887 -4.01 16.94 -1.14
N LEU A 888 -3.67 15.67 -1.30
CA LEU A 888 -2.30 15.18 -1.31
C LEU A 888 -1.80 14.96 -2.75
N VAL A 889 -2.53 15.47 -3.75
CA VAL A 889 -2.12 15.52 -5.15
C VAL A 889 -1.86 16.98 -5.53
N GLU A 890 -0.60 17.38 -5.55
CA GLU A 890 -0.18 18.74 -5.91
C GLU A 890 -0.27 18.94 -7.43
N TRP A 891 0.21 17.98 -8.21
CA TRP A 891 0.21 18.03 -9.67
C TRP A 891 -0.05 16.65 -10.26
N GLY A 892 -1.33 16.29 -10.39
CA GLY A 892 -1.73 14.90 -10.64
C GLY A 892 -1.55 14.41 -12.08
N MET A 893 -1.49 15.27 -13.08
CA MET A 893 -1.46 14.87 -14.50
C MET A 893 -0.79 15.89 -15.41
N PHE A 894 -0.66 15.57 -16.71
CA PHE A 894 -0.19 16.52 -17.71
C PHE A 894 -1.04 17.79 -17.64
N ARG A 895 -0.39 18.96 -17.50
CA ARG A 895 -1.07 20.27 -17.45
C ARG A 895 -2.08 20.39 -16.30
N LEU A 896 -1.83 19.70 -15.19
CA LEU A 896 -2.53 19.75 -13.90
C LEU A 896 -3.94 19.13 -13.87
N ASN A 897 -4.79 19.42 -14.85
CA ASN A 897 -6.19 18.99 -14.86
C ASN A 897 -6.64 18.55 -16.25
N ALA A 898 -7.81 17.90 -16.34
CA ALA A 898 -8.34 17.33 -17.57
C ALA A 898 -8.63 18.36 -18.69
N ARG A 899 -8.77 19.64 -18.32
CA ARG A 899 -8.88 20.79 -19.25
C ARG A 899 -7.53 21.33 -19.74
N HIS A 900 -6.43 20.79 -19.22
CA HIS A 900 -5.05 21.11 -19.56
C HIS A 900 -4.65 22.59 -19.46
N THR A 901 -5.29 23.33 -18.56
CA THR A 901 -5.04 24.78 -18.34
C THR A 901 -3.63 25.07 -17.85
N GLY A 902 -3.02 24.16 -17.07
CA GLY A 902 -1.69 24.31 -16.49
C GLY A 902 -1.52 25.49 -15.54
N TRP A 903 -2.61 25.93 -14.93
CA TRP A 903 -2.64 26.96 -13.90
C TRP A 903 -2.93 26.34 -12.54
N TYR A 904 -1.90 26.30 -11.69
CA TYR A 904 -1.95 25.81 -10.34
C TYR A 904 -2.55 26.86 -9.42
N ARG A 905 -3.72 26.54 -8.88
CA ARG A 905 -4.36 27.33 -7.81
C ARG A 905 -4.35 26.46 -6.56
N ARG A 906 -3.70 26.92 -5.49
CA ARG A 906 -3.89 26.28 -4.19
C ARG A 906 -5.37 26.35 -3.87
N SER A 907 -5.91 25.28 -3.28
CA SER A 907 -7.30 25.17 -2.83
C SER A 907 -7.75 26.31 -1.89
N SER A 908 -6.83 27.20 -1.49
CA SER A 908 -7.13 28.50 -0.89
C SER A 908 -7.83 29.53 -1.79
N GLU A 909 -7.93 29.31 -3.11
CA GLU A 909 -8.63 30.21 -4.05
C GLU A 909 -9.83 29.61 -4.78
N SER A 910 -10.16 28.35 -4.50
CA SER A 910 -11.40 27.70 -4.96
C SER A 910 -12.23 27.30 -3.75
N ALA A 911 -12.89 28.27 -3.10
CA ALA A 911 -14.09 27.92 -2.35
C ALA A 911 -15.05 27.31 -3.38
N VAL A 912 -15.30 26.00 -3.32
CA VAL A 912 -16.30 25.39 -4.20
C VAL A 912 -17.64 26.00 -3.82
N VAL A 913 -18.14 26.91 -4.66
CA VAL A 913 -19.45 27.54 -4.51
C VAL A 913 -20.44 26.76 -5.36
N GLU A 914 -21.40 26.10 -4.72
CA GLU A 914 -22.55 25.53 -5.39
C GLU A 914 -23.70 26.54 -5.28
N GLU A 915 -24.12 27.12 -6.42
CA GLU A 915 -25.19 28.12 -6.47
C GLU A 915 -26.46 27.55 -7.12
N LYS A 916 -27.60 27.74 -6.46
CA LYS A 916 -28.90 27.39 -7.04
C LYS A 916 -29.99 28.39 -6.69
N VAL A 917 -30.72 28.82 -7.71
CA VAL A 917 -31.87 29.72 -7.55
C VAL A 917 -33.10 28.94 -7.08
N ILE A 918 -33.58 29.22 -5.87
CA ILE A 918 -34.76 28.59 -5.27
C ILE A 918 -35.90 29.61 -5.12
N GLY A 919 -37.06 29.29 -5.70
CA GLY A 919 -38.29 30.08 -5.62
C GLY A 919 -39.28 29.58 -4.56
N GLY A 920 -40.48 30.17 -4.50
CA GLY A 920 -41.52 29.84 -3.51
C GLY A 920 -42.03 28.38 -3.53
N GLN A 921 -41.64 27.57 -4.51
CA GLN A 921 -41.94 26.13 -4.55
C GLN A 921 -41.02 25.30 -3.63
N GLY A 922 -39.97 25.90 -3.04
CA GLY A 922 -38.93 25.17 -2.31
C GLY A 922 -37.95 24.48 -3.27
N GLY A 923 -36.95 23.81 -2.71
CA GLY A 923 -35.91 23.15 -3.50
C GLY A 923 -34.75 22.63 -2.64
N ILE A 924 -33.82 21.95 -3.30
CA ILE A 924 -32.63 21.39 -2.67
C ILE A 924 -31.39 21.92 -3.39
N VAL A 925 -30.44 22.45 -2.62
CA VAL A 925 -29.05 22.67 -3.04
C VAL A 925 -28.21 21.53 -2.51
N TYR A 926 -27.37 20.94 -3.34
CA TYR A 926 -26.56 19.79 -3.00
C TYR A 926 -25.18 19.99 -3.63
N VAL A 927 -24.12 19.77 -2.85
CA VAL A 927 -22.75 19.88 -3.36
C VAL A 927 -22.39 18.60 -4.09
N GLU A 928 -22.28 18.68 -5.43
CA GLU A 928 -22.14 17.54 -6.34
C GLU A 928 -20.69 17.25 -6.71
N SER A 929 -19.80 18.24 -6.59
CA SER A 929 -18.37 18.10 -6.88
C SER A 929 -17.66 17.19 -5.86
N ALA A 930 -17.20 16.01 -6.30
CA ALA A 930 -16.42 15.09 -5.47
C ALA A 930 -15.02 15.61 -5.10
N SER A 931 -14.51 16.59 -5.86
CA SER A 931 -13.30 17.33 -5.51
C SER A 931 -13.54 18.43 -4.47
N SER A 932 -14.80 18.70 -4.11
CA SER A 932 -15.16 19.63 -3.04
C SER A 932 -15.01 18.99 -1.67
N VAL A 933 -14.37 19.69 -0.76
CA VAL A 933 -14.35 19.31 0.66
C VAL A 933 -15.75 19.32 1.30
N LEU A 934 -16.73 19.96 0.66
CA LEU A 934 -18.13 19.98 1.08
C LEU A 934 -19.00 18.92 0.40
N PHE A 935 -18.41 18.00 -0.37
CA PHE A 935 -19.14 16.96 -1.10
C PHE A 935 -20.17 16.27 -0.21
N GLY A 936 -21.43 16.19 -0.68
CA GLY A 936 -22.54 15.60 0.07
C GLY A 936 -23.31 16.56 0.98
N THR A 937 -22.85 17.81 1.16
CA THR A 937 -23.58 18.83 1.90
C THR A 937 -24.90 19.17 1.20
N GLN A 938 -26.00 19.20 1.95
CA GLN A 938 -27.35 19.40 1.40
C GLN A 938 -28.11 20.48 2.16
N VAL A 939 -28.67 21.46 1.45
CA VAL A 939 -29.66 22.41 2.00
C VAL A 939 -31.01 22.14 1.37
N SER A 940 -31.99 21.77 2.19
CA SER A 940 -33.37 21.50 1.76
C SER A 940 -34.31 22.59 2.25
N VAL A 941 -34.86 23.37 1.33
CA VAL A 941 -35.80 24.46 1.59
C VAL A 941 -37.24 23.98 1.30
N PRO A 942 -38.15 24.01 2.28
CA PRO A 942 -39.54 23.60 2.07
C PRO A 942 -40.32 24.57 1.18
N GLU A 943 -41.47 24.12 0.67
CA GLU A 943 -42.41 24.98 -0.09
C GLU A 943 -42.84 26.19 0.76
N ASN A 944 -42.78 27.40 0.19
CA ASN A 944 -42.97 28.68 0.89
C ASN A 944 -41.93 28.96 2.01
N GLY A 945 -40.80 28.25 2.03
CA GLY A 945 -39.71 28.45 3.00
C GLY A 945 -39.01 29.81 2.86
N LEU A 946 -39.04 30.43 1.67
CA LEU A 946 -38.47 31.75 1.39
C LEU A 946 -39.56 32.74 0.99
N SER A 947 -39.40 34.02 1.36
CA SER A 947 -40.34 35.10 0.99
C SER A 947 -40.22 35.54 -0.47
N GLU A 948 -39.07 35.29 -1.09
CA GLU A 948 -38.77 35.63 -2.46
C GLU A 948 -37.80 34.61 -3.09
N THR A 949 -37.72 34.62 -4.42
CA THR A 949 -36.77 33.78 -5.15
C THR A 949 -35.34 34.22 -4.82
N THR A 950 -34.55 33.32 -4.26
CA THR A 950 -33.21 33.59 -3.74
C THR A 950 -32.21 32.63 -4.37
N ALA A 951 -31.05 33.14 -4.80
CA ALA A 951 -29.92 32.31 -5.18
C ALA A 951 -29.20 31.86 -3.92
N ILE A 952 -29.24 30.57 -3.63
CA ILE A 952 -28.63 29.98 -2.44
C ILE A 952 -27.25 29.46 -2.83
N THR A 953 -26.23 29.86 -2.10
CA THR A 953 -24.85 29.39 -2.26
C THR A 953 -24.46 28.48 -1.11
N VAL A 954 -23.70 27.42 -1.40
CA VAL A 954 -23.03 26.57 -0.40
C VAL A 954 -21.55 26.60 -0.71
N SER A 955 -20.73 27.04 0.25
CA SER A 955 -19.28 27.17 0.07
C SER A 955 -18.51 26.88 1.35
N GLU A 956 -17.22 26.56 1.24
CA GLU A 956 -16.36 26.42 2.42
C GLU A 956 -15.99 27.80 2.97
N ALA A 957 -16.07 27.98 4.29
CA ALA A 957 -15.57 29.18 4.94
C ALA A 957 -14.04 29.09 5.09
N MET A 958 -13.32 29.97 4.39
CA MET A 958 -11.85 29.93 4.29
C MET A 958 -11.11 30.42 5.56
N ASP A 959 -11.75 31.25 6.38
CA ASP A 959 -11.20 31.78 7.64
C ASP A 959 -12.33 31.93 8.70
N PRO A 960 -12.91 30.81 9.18
CA PRO A 960 -14.04 30.87 10.08
C PRO A 960 -13.61 31.34 11.48
N PRO A 961 -14.47 32.07 12.22
CA PRO A 961 -14.24 32.38 13.62
C PRO A 961 -13.98 31.12 14.44
N SER A 962 -13.04 31.14 15.38
CA SER A 962 -12.72 29.96 16.18
C SER A 962 -13.94 29.46 16.96
N LEU A 963 -14.15 28.14 16.97
CA LEU A 963 -15.17 27.48 17.78
C LEU A 963 -14.97 27.76 19.28
N PRO A 964 -16.02 27.61 20.11
CA PRO A 964 -15.92 27.78 21.56
C PRO A 964 -14.80 26.93 22.17
N GLU A 965 -14.14 27.47 23.20
CA GLU A 965 -13.04 26.78 23.89
C GLU A 965 -13.46 25.38 24.35
N GLY A 966 -12.74 24.36 23.87
CA GLY A 966 -13.01 22.95 24.20
C GLY A 966 -13.66 22.11 23.12
N ILE A 967 -14.23 22.75 22.09
CA ILE A 967 -14.83 22.07 20.95
C ILE A 967 -13.78 21.88 19.86
N GLN A 968 -13.61 20.63 19.41
CA GLN A 968 -12.80 20.30 18.23
C GLN A 968 -13.70 20.31 16.99
N PRO A 969 -13.32 21.03 15.92
CA PRO A 969 -14.03 20.96 14.64
C PRO A 969 -13.89 19.56 14.02
N VAL A 970 -14.95 19.10 13.37
CA VAL A 970 -15.01 17.82 12.64
C VAL A 970 -15.43 18.16 11.21
N GLY A 971 -14.48 18.17 10.28
CA GLY A 971 -14.70 18.59 8.89
C GLY A 971 -14.67 20.12 8.70
N PRO A 972 -14.91 20.58 7.45
CA PRO A 972 -14.88 22.00 7.07
C PRO A 972 -16.06 22.80 7.63
N VAL A 973 -15.93 24.14 7.66
CA VAL A 973 -17.02 25.04 8.03
C VAL A 973 -17.82 25.38 6.78
N VAL A 974 -19.12 25.12 6.81
CA VAL A 974 -20.06 25.41 5.73
C VAL A 974 -20.52 26.85 5.83
N ASP A 975 -20.41 27.59 4.73
CA ASP A 975 -20.96 28.93 4.54
C ASP A 975 -22.20 28.84 3.63
N LEU A 976 -23.34 29.32 4.14
CA LEU A 976 -24.57 29.40 3.36
C LEU A 976 -24.86 30.86 3.04
N GLY A 977 -24.90 31.20 1.75
CA GLY A 977 -25.25 32.54 1.29
C GLY A 977 -26.62 32.61 0.61
N PRO A 978 -27.24 33.80 0.55
CA PRO A 978 -26.72 35.09 1.01
C PRO A 978 -26.99 35.34 2.51
N ASP A 979 -25.99 35.80 3.25
CA ASP A 979 -26.02 35.96 4.71
C ASP A 979 -27.26 36.70 5.23
N GLY A 980 -27.84 36.19 6.33
CA GLY A 980 -28.98 36.81 6.98
C GLY A 980 -30.32 36.61 6.27
N THR A 981 -30.39 35.81 5.20
CA THR A 981 -31.67 35.38 4.61
C THR A 981 -32.43 34.51 5.62
N GLU A 982 -33.57 34.99 6.12
CA GLU A 982 -34.42 34.25 7.05
C GLU A 982 -35.39 33.31 6.33
N PHE A 983 -35.61 32.13 6.90
CA PHE A 983 -36.61 31.20 6.42
C PHE A 983 -37.97 31.42 7.10
N ASN A 984 -39.04 31.52 6.31
CA ASN A 984 -40.43 31.55 6.80
C ASN A 984 -40.84 30.22 7.45
N GLN A 985 -40.22 29.13 7.00
CA GLN A 985 -40.31 27.80 7.60
C GLN A 985 -38.91 27.19 7.62
N PRO A 986 -38.51 26.54 8.71
CA PRO A 986 -37.16 26.05 8.87
C PRO A 986 -36.69 25.15 7.72
N ALA A 987 -35.50 25.41 7.21
CA ALA A 987 -34.84 24.55 6.23
C ALA A 987 -34.02 23.47 6.95
N PHE A 988 -33.60 22.44 6.23
CA PHE A 988 -32.75 21.37 6.76
C PHE A 988 -31.37 21.41 6.11
N LEU A 989 -30.33 21.52 6.91
CA LEU A 989 -28.93 21.40 6.49
C LEU A 989 -28.42 20.01 6.89
N LYS A 990 -27.86 19.29 5.93
CA LYS A 990 -27.11 18.05 6.16
C LYS A 990 -25.63 18.31 5.96
N ILE A 991 -24.83 17.95 6.94
CA ILE A 991 -23.38 18.08 6.95
C ILE A 991 -22.80 16.66 7.02
N PRO A 992 -22.17 16.15 5.94
CA PRO A 992 -21.45 14.88 5.97
C PRO A 992 -20.16 15.02 6.77
N TYR A 993 -19.66 13.90 7.28
CA TYR A 993 -18.34 13.80 7.91
C TYR A 993 -17.70 12.47 7.58
N THR A 994 -16.38 12.38 7.62
CA THR A 994 -15.66 11.12 7.36
C THR A 994 -15.10 10.51 8.65
N GLN A 995 -14.69 9.24 8.59
CA GLN A 995 -13.93 8.64 9.69
C GLN A 995 -12.60 9.37 9.93
N THR A 996 -11.97 9.86 8.86
CA THR A 996 -10.74 10.66 8.93
C THR A 996 -10.93 11.98 9.68
N ASP A 997 -12.06 12.66 9.49
CA ASP A 997 -12.37 13.90 10.23
C ASP A 997 -12.50 13.66 11.73
N LEU A 998 -13.09 12.52 12.11
CA LEU A 998 -13.22 12.11 13.50
C LEU A 998 -11.87 11.75 14.12
N ASP A 999 -11.02 11.03 13.39
CA ASP A 999 -9.71 10.61 13.86
C ASP A 999 -8.78 11.82 14.07
N ARG A 1000 -8.81 12.81 13.15
CA ARG A 1000 -8.12 14.10 13.31
C ARG A 1000 -8.58 14.87 14.53
N ALA A 1001 -9.89 14.93 14.76
CA ALA A 1001 -10.48 15.62 15.90
C ALA A 1001 -10.34 14.83 17.23
N GLY A 1002 -9.86 13.58 17.17
CA GLY A 1002 -9.74 12.69 18.32
C GLY A 1002 -11.09 12.28 18.90
N ILE A 1003 -12.12 12.18 18.06
CA ILE A 1003 -13.51 11.87 18.44
C ILE A 1003 -13.80 10.41 18.16
N GLN A 1004 -13.93 9.60 19.21
CA GLN A 1004 -14.24 8.16 19.07
C GLN A 1004 -15.74 7.86 19.16
N ASP A 1005 -16.51 8.72 19.83
CA ASP A 1005 -17.95 8.55 19.98
C ASP A 1005 -18.69 9.51 19.05
N LYS A 1006 -19.13 8.98 17.90
CA LYS A 1006 -19.87 9.73 16.88
C LYS A 1006 -21.19 10.30 17.39
N SER A 1007 -21.73 9.78 18.50
CA SER A 1007 -22.97 10.30 19.09
C SER A 1007 -22.80 11.67 19.79
N LEU A 1008 -21.56 12.10 20.04
CA LEU A 1008 -21.24 13.37 20.68
C LEU A 1008 -21.12 14.54 19.70
N LEU A 1009 -21.31 14.29 18.40
CA LEU A 1009 -21.28 15.34 17.38
C LEU A 1009 -22.41 16.36 17.58
N LYS A 1010 -22.02 17.63 17.53
CA LYS A 1010 -22.90 18.80 17.62
C LYS A 1010 -22.66 19.70 16.43
N VAL A 1011 -23.67 20.47 16.05
CA VAL A 1011 -23.54 21.50 15.01
C VAL A 1011 -23.68 22.86 15.65
N TYR A 1012 -22.84 23.79 15.21
CA TYR A 1012 -22.80 25.18 15.67
C TYR A 1012 -23.11 26.09 14.50
N GLN A 1013 -23.98 27.08 14.72
CA GLN A 1013 -24.25 28.18 13.80
C GLN A 1013 -23.60 29.46 14.34
N TYR A 1014 -22.91 30.23 13.49
CA TYR A 1014 -22.36 31.51 13.91
C TYR A 1014 -23.46 32.57 13.96
N ASP A 1015 -23.59 33.29 15.07
CA ASP A 1015 -24.49 34.44 15.18
C ASP A 1015 -23.67 35.71 15.00
N GLU A 1016 -23.73 36.28 13.80
CA GLU A 1016 -22.98 37.48 13.40
C GLU A 1016 -23.39 38.73 14.19
N THR A 1017 -24.63 38.76 14.72
CA THR A 1017 -25.14 39.94 15.45
C THR A 1017 -24.49 40.08 16.83
N VAL A 1018 -24.11 38.95 17.43
CA VAL A 1018 -23.42 38.89 18.73
C VAL A 1018 -21.97 38.43 18.62
N GLY A 1019 -21.51 38.01 17.44
CA GLY A 1019 -20.14 37.60 17.14
C GLY A 1019 -19.70 36.32 17.85
N ARG A 1020 -20.55 35.29 17.89
CA ARG A 1020 -20.23 34.01 18.54
C ARG A 1020 -20.99 32.83 17.96
N TRP A 1021 -20.43 31.63 18.11
CA TRP A 1021 -21.09 30.36 17.80
C TRP A 1021 -22.23 30.03 18.79
N VAL A 1022 -23.32 29.48 18.26
CA VAL A 1022 -24.49 29.00 18.98
C VAL A 1022 -24.73 27.55 18.60
N GLU A 1023 -24.84 26.66 19.59
CA GLU A 1023 -25.15 25.24 19.36
C GLU A 1023 -26.58 25.07 18.84
N LEU A 1024 -26.75 24.31 17.75
CA LEU A 1024 -28.03 23.91 17.20
C LEU A 1024 -28.44 22.52 17.70
N ALA A 1025 -29.75 22.30 17.82
CA ALA A 1025 -30.28 20.98 18.10
C ALA A 1025 -30.16 20.09 16.87
N VAL A 1026 -29.44 18.97 17.02
CA VAL A 1026 -29.34 17.93 15.99
C VAL A 1026 -30.70 17.24 15.82
N VAL A 1027 -31.21 17.26 14.59
CA VAL A 1027 -32.47 16.60 14.21
C VAL A 1027 -32.23 15.10 14.05
N GLU A 1028 -31.12 14.74 13.39
CA GLU A 1028 -30.70 13.37 13.15
C GLU A 1028 -29.18 13.29 13.04
N ASN A 1029 -28.58 12.27 13.64
CA ASN A 1029 -27.18 11.90 13.44
C ASN A 1029 -27.17 10.47 12.91
N ASP A 1030 -27.11 10.35 11.58
CA ASP A 1030 -27.08 9.06 10.91
C ASP A 1030 -25.63 8.55 10.89
N THR A 1031 -25.28 7.76 11.90
CA THR A 1031 -23.92 7.24 12.05
C THR A 1031 -23.55 6.18 11.00
N VAL A 1032 -24.54 5.64 10.27
CA VAL A 1032 -24.31 4.65 9.21
C VAL A 1032 -23.90 5.36 7.93
N ASN A 1033 -24.64 6.41 7.55
CA ASN A 1033 -24.36 7.22 6.36
C ASN A 1033 -23.38 8.38 6.65
N GLN A 1034 -22.98 8.56 7.90
CA GLN A 1034 -22.04 9.60 8.36
C GLN A 1034 -22.50 11.03 8.06
N VAL A 1035 -23.76 11.33 8.37
CA VAL A 1035 -24.36 12.64 8.12
C VAL A 1035 -25.07 13.15 9.36
N VAL A 1036 -24.84 14.42 9.70
CA VAL A 1036 -25.59 15.14 10.74
C VAL A 1036 -26.57 16.11 10.09
N THR A 1037 -27.83 16.04 10.49
CA THR A 1037 -28.90 16.91 10.00
C THR A 1037 -29.34 17.88 11.09
N VAL A 1038 -29.45 19.16 10.73
CA VAL A 1038 -29.97 20.22 11.59
C VAL A 1038 -31.05 21.05 10.92
N GLU A 1039 -31.89 21.66 11.75
CA GLU A 1039 -32.84 22.68 11.35
C GLU A 1039 -32.18 24.05 11.35
N VAL A 1040 -32.27 24.79 10.24
CA VAL A 1040 -31.64 26.11 10.06
C VAL A 1040 -32.70 27.18 9.81
N GLY A 1041 -32.62 28.26 10.60
CA GLY A 1041 -33.58 29.37 10.55
C GLY A 1041 -33.16 30.53 9.64
N HIS A 1042 -31.87 30.63 9.32
CA HIS A 1042 -31.31 31.64 8.41
C HIS A 1042 -29.93 31.21 7.90
N PHE A 1043 -29.45 31.88 6.86
CA PHE A 1043 -28.11 31.73 6.29
C PHE A 1043 -27.01 32.37 7.16
N SER A 1044 -25.94 31.60 7.39
CA SER A 1044 -24.78 31.93 8.22
C SER A 1044 -23.67 30.85 8.03
N LEU A 1045 -22.63 30.88 8.85
CA LEU A 1045 -21.62 29.83 8.98
C LEU A 1045 -22.11 28.69 9.88
N PHE A 1046 -21.80 27.46 9.49
CA PHE A 1046 -22.14 26.24 10.21
C PHE A 1046 -20.91 25.33 10.35
N SER A 1047 -20.69 24.81 11.55
CA SER A 1047 -19.56 23.93 11.83
C SER A 1047 -20.01 22.72 12.63
N LEU A 1048 -19.52 21.54 12.26
CA LEU A 1048 -19.67 20.33 13.03
C LEU A 1048 -18.51 20.22 14.04
N GLY A 1049 -18.79 19.82 15.28
CA GLY A 1049 -17.75 19.67 16.29
C GLY A 1049 -18.18 18.89 17.52
N ALA A 1050 -17.21 18.49 18.34
CA ALA A 1050 -17.46 17.74 19.58
C ALA A 1050 -16.44 18.10 20.68
N GLU A 1051 -16.80 17.85 21.94
CA GLU A 1051 -15.90 18.04 23.08
C GLU A 1051 -14.78 16.98 23.08
N SER A 1052 -13.53 17.41 23.24
CA SER A 1052 -12.40 16.47 23.35
C SER A 1052 -12.46 15.68 24.67
N PRO A 1053 -12.15 14.37 24.68
CA PRO A 1053 -12.13 13.54 25.89
C PRO A 1053 -11.23 14.08 27.02
N LYS A 1054 -10.21 14.90 26.69
CA LYS A 1054 -9.32 15.54 27.68
C LYS A 1054 -10.03 16.53 28.61
N GLN A 1055 -11.17 17.11 28.24
CA GLN A 1055 -11.89 18.09 29.06
C GLN A 1055 -13.07 17.50 29.85
N ILE A 1056 -13.69 16.42 29.38
CA ILE A 1056 -14.76 15.71 30.11
C ILE A 1056 -14.22 15.16 31.45
N ALA A 1057 -12.94 14.78 31.49
CA ALA A 1057 -12.25 14.38 32.72
C ALA A 1057 -11.91 15.56 33.66
N GLY A 1058 -11.83 16.79 33.15
CA GLY A 1058 -11.51 18.00 33.93
C GLY A 1058 -12.71 18.68 34.56
N ALA A 1059 -13.91 18.52 34.00
CA ALA A 1059 -15.16 19.10 34.54
C ALA A 1059 -15.84 18.23 35.62
N GLN A 1060 -15.41 16.97 35.78
CA GLN A 1060 -15.85 16.07 36.86
C GLN A 1060 -14.89 16.03 38.07
N ALA A 1061 -13.81 16.82 38.07
CA ALA A 1061 -12.80 16.88 39.14
C ALA A 1061 -13.01 18.05 40.12
#